data_AF-A0A847WFZ6-F1
#
_entry.id   AF-A0A847WFZ6-F1
#
_cell.length_a   1.000
_cell.length_b   1.000
_cell.length_c   1.000
_cell.angle_alpha   90.00
_cell.angle_beta   90.00
_cell.angle_gamma   90.00
#
_symmetry.space_group_name_H-M   'P 1'
#
loop_
_entity.id
_entity.type
_entity.pdbx_description
1 polymer ?
#
loop_
_entity_poly.entity_id
_entity_poly.type
_entity_poly.pdbx_seq_one_letter_code
_entity_poly.pdbx_strand_id
1 'polypeptide(L)'
;MKKKTVAVITRQESDFLALLKKVSNVSIMHPGSICKETLDQSDAIAILGGTHEEPIVFGIQERVWIEEQIQQGKKIFNEYTKSLGHTYAPEPESTRKVRLVFCGEDDSIAELKKGDILEDQCNMALKFHDITCSHNIPILQYIDKIAHDHILDFNEEENLVISDRGLWFDNPQNLLICSFRISNFIRARFSPVDRWKRLVQYLLHWLTEVEINIEDIPSYYHVKPYRAEENLEERIEESIQKAMDWYKNINILIDEGRGGVLEGLATEIYPDGTQRLLSDVRADCTGEVSMAYFMNYLRTKEESYLRTSDQLAKACFDLFQIKDHPYLKGMMRWTNIGWGICYQDDVARAIIPELLKVFYTGTREHLDDCVNALHFLVKTTGTDGTRVFRTDNIDLSPEKIEKLGSTPGNHPSTHYNGFYLAALLLTYKLTGITEFREVGIKGLETIMSVYPNTIREHSETQELCRLILPLSWLYWITKEEKHKGYLYQVVEDLQKYKHSTGAYIEWDSGYQATRNGDNRDEESSLLSENGDPVVDLLYSLNWLPMSFMQAYFVTKDPYFVTLWEEISSFMISCQIHSEDKKIHGAWARAFDVEKMEVYGLSKDLGWGPWAIESGWTMGEITAGLTMGLLKEELQKHYLK
;
A
#
# COMPACT_ATOMS: atom_id res chain seq x y z
N MET A 1 -33.14 23.88 18.60
CA MET A 1 -33.47 24.62 17.37
C MET A 1 -34.38 23.75 16.50
N LYS A 2 -35.29 24.36 15.72
CA LYS A 2 -36.08 23.61 14.73
C LYS A 2 -35.13 23.14 13.63
N LYS A 3 -35.11 21.83 13.33
CA LYS A 3 -34.30 21.29 12.22
C LYS A 3 -34.74 21.96 10.91
N LYS A 4 -33.77 22.50 10.16
CA LYS A 4 -34.00 23.02 8.81
C LYS A 4 -34.44 21.91 7.87
N THR A 5 -35.20 22.26 6.85
CA THR A 5 -35.59 21.37 5.76
C THR A 5 -34.62 21.56 4.59
N VAL A 6 -33.91 20.50 4.21
CA VAL A 6 -32.99 20.51 3.07
C VAL A 6 -33.62 19.70 1.94
N ALA A 7 -33.79 20.34 0.77
CA ALA A 7 -34.11 19.63 -0.45
C ALA A 7 -32.84 18.99 -1.00
N VAL A 8 -32.82 17.67 -1.15
CA VAL A 8 -31.65 16.94 -1.67
C VAL A 8 -31.97 16.41 -3.06
N ILE A 9 -31.17 16.79 -4.04
CA ILE A 9 -31.26 16.29 -5.41
C ILE A 9 -30.13 15.27 -5.59
N THR A 10 -30.47 13.99 -5.76
CA THR A 10 -29.47 12.93 -5.91
C THR A 10 -30.02 11.73 -6.67
N ARG A 11 -29.13 10.88 -7.20
CA ARG A 11 -29.51 9.62 -7.86
C ARG A 11 -29.57 8.46 -6.87
N GLN A 12 -28.75 8.48 -5.82
CA GLN A 12 -28.59 7.35 -4.89
C GLN A 12 -28.32 7.82 -3.46
N GLU A 13 -28.41 6.90 -2.51
CA GLU A 13 -27.96 7.16 -1.14
C GLU A 13 -26.43 7.29 -1.07
N SER A 14 -25.96 8.20 -0.21
CA SER A 14 -24.55 8.51 -0.04
C SER A 14 -24.18 8.79 1.41
N ASP A 15 -22.89 8.82 1.70
CA ASP A 15 -22.39 9.14 3.05
C ASP A 15 -22.80 10.56 3.47
N PHE A 16 -22.68 11.53 2.56
CA PHE A 16 -23.08 12.91 2.79
C PHE A 16 -24.59 13.03 3.07
N LEU A 17 -25.43 12.31 2.31
CA LEU A 17 -26.88 12.27 2.53
C LEU A 17 -27.23 11.65 3.89
N ALA A 18 -26.56 10.57 4.28
CA ALA A 18 -26.76 9.93 5.57
C ALA A 18 -26.45 10.90 6.73
N LEU A 19 -25.40 11.71 6.61
CA LEU A 19 -25.06 12.73 7.60
C LEU A 19 -26.07 13.90 7.58
N LEU A 20 -26.50 14.38 6.41
CA LEU A 20 -27.53 15.42 6.29
C LEU A 20 -28.82 15.04 7.03
N LYS A 21 -29.25 13.78 6.92
CA LYS A 21 -30.44 13.26 7.64
C LYS A 21 -30.30 13.32 9.16
N LYS A 22 -29.08 13.30 9.70
CA LYS A 22 -28.84 13.44 11.15
C LYS A 22 -29.11 14.88 11.63
N VAL A 23 -28.71 15.88 10.84
CA VAL A 23 -28.75 17.30 11.23
C VAL A 23 -29.94 18.09 10.67
N SER A 24 -30.69 17.54 9.71
CA SER A 24 -31.79 18.24 9.04
C SER A 24 -32.99 17.33 8.74
N ASN A 25 -34.12 17.93 8.37
CA ASN A 25 -35.22 17.21 7.72
C ASN A 25 -34.93 17.19 6.22
N VAL A 26 -34.93 16.02 5.59
CA VAL A 26 -34.51 15.89 4.19
C VAL A 26 -35.71 15.55 3.29
N SER A 27 -35.86 16.29 2.20
CA SER A 27 -36.79 15.96 1.11
C SER A 27 -35.99 15.57 -0.14
N ILE A 28 -36.01 14.29 -0.49
CA ILE A 28 -35.21 13.75 -1.60
C ILE A 28 -35.97 13.90 -2.92
N MET A 29 -35.27 14.37 -3.95
CA MET A 29 -35.71 14.44 -5.34
C MET A 29 -34.65 13.82 -6.25
N HIS A 30 -35.08 13.41 -7.44
CA HIS A 30 -34.18 12.86 -8.46
C HIS A 30 -33.99 13.88 -9.60
N PRO A 31 -32.78 13.98 -10.19
CA PRO A 31 -32.58 14.72 -11.43
C PRO A 31 -33.54 14.23 -12.52
N GLY A 32 -34.19 15.14 -13.25
CA GLY A 32 -35.27 14.82 -14.20
C GLY A 32 -36.65 14.64 -13.56
N SER A 33 -36.78 14.78 -12.24
CA SER A 33 -38.04 14.67 -11.48
C SER A 33 -38.07 15.62 -10.29
N ILE A 34 -37.54 16.84 -10.46
CA ILE A 34 -37.56 17.88 -9.43
C ILE A 34 -38.98 18.47 -9.28
N CYS A 35 -39.41 18.70 -8.04
CA CYS A 35 -40.68 19.35 -7.70
C CYS A 35 -40.40 20.78 -7.21
N LYS A 36 -40.96 21.78 -7.91
CA LYS A 36 -40.76 23.20 -7.58
C LYS A 36 -41.26 23.52 -6.17
N GLU A 37 -42.42 23.00 -5.79
CA GLU A 37 -43.02 23.25 -4.48
C GLU A 37 -42.13 22.75 -3.33
N THR A 38 -41.41 21.63 -3.55
CA THR A 38 -40.46 21.09 -2.58
C THR A 38 -39.23 21.99 -2.46
N LEU A 39 -38.73 22.54 -3.57
CA LEU A 39 -37.66 23.53 -3.55
C LEU A 39 -38.09 24.79 -2.80
N ASP A 40 -39.29 25.32 -3.08
CA ASP A 40 -39.81 26.54 -2.46
C ASP A 40 -39.98 26.39 -0.94
N GLN A 41 -40.41 25.20 -0.47
CA GLN A 41 -40.63 24.91 0.95
C GLN A 41 -39.35 24.59 1.74
N SER A 42 -38.21 24.33 1.07
CA SER A 42 -36.95 24.03 1.75
C SER A 42 -36.24 25.29 2.24
N ASP A 43 -35.45 25.16 3.30
CA ASP A 43 -34.59 26.23 3.82
C ASP A 43 -33.24 26.28 3.08
N ALA A 44 -32.80 25.15 2.51
CA ALA A 44 -31.56 25.00 1.75
C ALA A 44 -31.66 23.86 0.73
N ILE A 45 -30.68 23.76 -0.18
CA ILE A 45 -30.61 22.73 -1.23
C ILE A 45 -29.24 22.06 -1.23
N ALA A 46 -29.20 20.73 -1.31
CA ALA A 46 -27.98 19.97 -1.60
C ALA A 46 -28.15 19.21 -2.91
N ILE A 47 -27.28 19.44 -3.88
CA ILE A 47 -27.19 18.67 -5.12
C ILE A 47 -26.01 17.73 -4.95
N LEU A 48 -26.28 16.43 -4.88
CA LEU A 48 -25.29 15.38 -4.61
C LEU A 48 -25.05 14.57 -5.89
N GLY A 49 -24.39 15.20 -6.86
CA GLY A 49 -24.13 14.64 -8.18
C GLY A 49 -23.08 13.54 -8.21
N GLY A 50 -22.16 13.52 -7.23
CA GLY A 50 -21.06 12.55 -7.18
C GLY A 50 -21.47 11.13 -6.81
N THR A 51 -22.76 10.90 -6.58
CA THR A 51 -23.35 9.56 -6.41
C THR A 51 -23.34 8.71 -7.68
N HIS A 52 -22.89 9.25 -8.81
CA HIS A 52 -22.82 8.56 -10.09
C HIS A 52 -21.58 9.00 -10.90
N GLU A 53 -21.21 8.21 -11.91
CA GLU A 53 -20.04 8.50 -12.78
C GLU A 53 -20.24 9.76 -13.63
N GLU A 54 -21.39 9.92 -14.27
CA GLU A 54 -21.68 11.11 -15.06
C GLU A 54 -22.18 12.27 -14.18
N PRO A 55 -21.63 13.48 -14.35
CA PRO A 55 -22.10 14.66 -13.62
C PRO A 55 -23.56 14.96 -13.93
N ILE A 56 -24.24 15.64 -13.01
CA ILE A 56 -25.63 16.06 -13.26
C ILE A 56 -25.65 17.15 -14.34
N VAL A 57 -26.57 17.00 -15.29
CA VAL A 57 -26.99 18.04 -16.23
C VAL A 57 -28.49 18.20 -16.08
N PHE A 58 -28.93 19.35 -15.58
CA PHE A 58 -30.36 19.62 -15.39
C PHE A 58 -31.08 19.90 -16.71
N GLY A 59 -32.32 19.43 -16.81
CA GLY A 59 -33.22 19.89 -17.86
C GLY A 59 -33.49 21.39 -17.74
N ILE A 60 -33.85 22.04 -18.85
CA ILE A 60 -34.03 23.51 -18.93
C ILE A 60 -34.98 24.01 -17.82
N GLN A 61 -36.10 23.31 -17.60
CA GLN A 61 -37.10 23.72 -16.62
C GLN A 61 -36.60 23.58 -15.17
N GLU A 62 -35.92 22.47 -14.86
CA GLU A 62 -35.36 22.22 -13.53
C GLU A 62 -34.26 23.22 -13.20
N ARG A 63 -33.40 23.52 -14.18
CA ARG A 63 -32.38 24.55 -14.10
C ARG A 63 -33.01 25.89 -13.71
N VAL A 64 -34.06 26.33 -14.42
CA VAL A 64 -34.77 27.58 -14.09
C VAL A 64 -35.26 27.60 -12.64
N TRP A 65 -35.86 26.50 -12.16
CA TRP A 65 -36.34 26.43 -10.78
C TRP A 65 -35.22 26.53 -9.75
N ILE A 66 -34.06 25.90 -10.00
CA ILE A 66 -32.91 25.98 -9.08
C ILE A 66 -32.31 27.39 -9.10
N GLU A 67 -32.15 28.01 -10.28
CA GLU A 67 -31.62 29.37 -10.42
C GLU A 67 -32.50 30.40 -9.71
N GLU A 68 -33.84 30.23 -9.73
CA GLU A 68 -34.76 31.06 -8.93
C GLU A 68 -34.42 31.00 -7.43
N GLN A 69 -34.06 29.82 -6.89
CA GLN A 69 -33.69 29.67 -5.48
C GLN A 69 -32.35 30.32 -5.16
N ILE A 70 -31.39 30.25 -6.10
CA ILE A 70 -30.10 30.95 -5.99
C ILE A 70 -30.35 32.46 -5.86
N GLN A 71 -31.19 33.02 -6.73
CA GLN A 71 -31.54 34.46 -6.73
C GLN A 71 -32.28 34.90 -5.46
N GLN A 72 -33.05 34.00 -4.84
CA GLN A 72 -33.72 34.24 -3.56
C GLN A 72 -32.76 34.20 -2.35
N GLY A 73 -31.47 33.91 -2.57
CA GLY A 73 -30.46 33.85 -1.51
C GLY A 73 -30.45 32.52 -0.74
N LYS A 74 -31.13 31.48 -1.24
CA LYS A 74 -31.12 30.14 -0.62
C LYS A 74 -29.72 29.54 -0.69
N LYS A 75 -29.25 28.94 0.41
CA LYS A 75 -27.96 28.24 0.41
C LYS A 75 -28.06 26.97 -0.46
N ILE A 76 -27.16 26.84 -1.42
CA ILE A 76 -27.08 25.67 -2.31
C ILE A 76 -25.67 25.09 -2.27
N PHE A 77 -25.56 23.86 -1.78
CA PHE A 77 -24.37 23.03 -1.98
C PHE A 77 -24.53 22.29 -3.31
N ASN A 78 -23.60 22.50 -4.25
CA ASN A 78 -23.65 21.93 -5.60
C ASN A 78 -22.43 21.06 -5.87
N GLU A 79 -22.59 19.75 -5.74
CA GLU A 79 -21.56 18.77 -6.03
C GLU A 79 -21.73 18.17 -7.43
N TYR A 80 -20.64 18.15 -8.19
CA TYR A 80 -20.48 17.34 -9.41
C TYR A 80 -21.62 17.52 -10.44
N THR A 81 -21.96 18.78 -10.70
CA THR A 81 -22.92 19.22 -11.71
C THR A 81 -22.18 19.94 -12.83
N LYS A 82 -22.44 19.56 -14.09
CA LYS A 82 -21.71 20.06 -15.26
C LYS A 82 -21.91 21.56 -15.51
N SER A 83 -23.03 22.11 -15.06
CA SER A 83 -23.30 23.55 -15.10
C SER A 83 -24.39 23.97 -14.11
N LEU A 84 -24.11 25.01 -13.34
CA LEU A 84 -25.06 25.71 -12.48
C LEU A 84 -24.61 27.16 -12.26
N GLY A 85 -25.53 28.12 -12.15
CA GLY A 85 -25.20 29.54 -12.13
C GLY A 85 -24.55 29.96 -13.45
N HIS A 86 -23.44 30.68 -13.38
CA HIS A 86 -22.64 31.03 -14.55
C HIS A 86 -21.63 29.95 -14.96
N THR A 87 -21.31 29.03 -14.04
CA THR A 87 -20.26 28.03 -14.23
C THR A 87 -20.68 26.89 -15.16
N TYR A 88 -19.72 26.41 -15.96
CA TYR A 88 -19.83 25.14 -16.66
C TYR A 88 -18.46 24.50 -16.89
N ALA A 89 -18.46 23.19 -17.08
CA ALA A 89 -17.26 22.37 -17.26
C ALA A 89 -17.40 21.40 -18.45
N PRO A 90 -16.29 20.93 -19.04
CA PRO A 90 -16.27 19.84 -20.01
C PRO A 90 -16.49 18.49 -19.30
N GLU A 91 -16.03 17.39 -19.91
CA GLU A 91 -16.04 16.07 -19.26
C GLU A 91 -15.12 16.03 -18.04
N PRO A 92 -15.45 15.23 -17.01
CA PRO A 92 -14.62 15.10 -15.82
C PRO A 92 -13.29 14.39 -16.13
N GLU A 93 -12.26 14.73 -15.36
CA GLU A 93 -10.92 14.14 -15.43
C GLU A 93 -10.60 13.40 -14.13
N SER A 94 -9.74 12.38 -14.20
CA SER A 94 -9.29 11.65 -13.01
C SER A 94 -8.35 12.51 -12.16
N THR A 95 -8.50 12.42 -10.84
CA THR A 95 -7.65 13.13 -9.87
C THR A 95 -6.41 12.32 -9.48
N ARG A 96 -6.21 11.11 -10.01
CA ARG A 96 -5.14 10.17 -9.63
C ARG A 96 -3.72 10.78 -9.50
N LYS A 97 -3.42 11.86 -10.23
CA LYS A 97 -2.10 12.51 -10.27
C LYS A 97 -2.02 13.84 -9.53
N VAL A 98 -3.13 14.34 -8.97
CA VAL A 98 -3.23 15.65 -8.32
C VAL A 98 -3.93 15.50 -6.97
N ARG A 99 -3.65 16.37 -6.01
CA ARG A 99 -4.25 16.29 -4.66
C ARG A 99 -4.87 17.61 -4.27
N LEU A 100 -5.91 17.56 -3.44
CA LEU A 100 -6.54 18.78 -2.95
C LEU A 100 -5.68 19.39 -1.85
N VAL A 101 -5.59 20.71 -1.87
CA VAL A 101 -4.89 21.50 -0.88
C VAL A 101 -5.85 22.53 -0.31
N PHE A 102 -5.83 22.69 1.00
CA PHE A 102 -6.62 23.70 1.68
C PHE A 102 -6.05 25.10 1.44
N CYS A 103 -6.89 26.00 0.94
CA CYS A 103 -6.50 27.36 0.56
C CYS A 103 -7.16 28.44 1.42
N GLY A 104 -8.11 28.05 2.28
CA GLY A 104 -8.80 28.97 3.19
C GLY A 104 -7.86 29.68 4.15
N GLU A 105 -8.34 30.75 4.78
CA GLU A 105 -7.64 31.37 5.90
C GLU A 105 -7.48 30.37 7.05
N ASP A 106 -6.36 30.45 7.76
CA ASP A 106 -6.15 29.64 8.96
C ASP A 106 -7.32 29.86 9.94
N ASP A 107 -7.76 28.78 10.59
CA ASP A 107 -8.92 28.74 11.50
C ASP A 107 -10.31 28.94 10.84
N SER A 108 -10.40 29.17 9.51
CA SER A 108 -11.70 29.22 8.82
C SER A 108 -12.46 27.89 8.87
N ILE A 109 -11.72 26.78 9.01
CA ILE A 109 -12.23 25.47 9.40
C ILE A 109 -11.31 24.96 10.51
N ALA A 110 -11.91 24.47 11.60
CA ALA A 110 -11.18 24.09 12.82
C ALA A 110 -10.04 23.11 12.53
N GLU A 111 -8.80 23.49 12.90
CA GLU A 111 -7.54 22.72 12.75
C GLU A 111 -7.13 22.37 11.31
N LEU A 112 -7.75 22.98 10.30
CA LEU A 112 -7.18 23.01 8.96
C LEU A 112 -6.31 24.26 8.82
N LYS A 113 -5.12 24.05 8.25
CA LYS A 113 -4.15 25.12 7.95
C LYS A 113 -3.96 25.24 6.46
N LYS A 114 -3.77 26.47 5.99
CA LYS A 114 -3.47 26.72 4.59
C LYS A 114 -2.25 25.91 4.15
N GLY A 115 -2.37 25.16 3.05
CA GLY A 115 -1.32 24.25 2.58
C GLY A 115 -1.52 22.78 3.01
N ASP A 116 -2.47 22.49 3.90
CA ASP A 116 -2.81 21.10 4.26
C ASP A 116 -3.30 20.31 3.05
N ILE A 117 -2.79 19.08 2.92
CA ILE A 117 -3.18 18.17 1.84
C ILE A 117 -4.38 17.33 2.30
N LEU A 118 -5.34 17.18 1.37
CA LEU A 118 -6.50 16.31 1.48
C LEU A 118 -6.54 15.40 0.24
N GLU A 119 -6.22 14.13 0.43
CA GLU A 119 -6.26 13.09 -0.61
C GLU A 119 -7.69 12.60 -0.80
N ASP A 120 -8.18 12.71 -2.04
CA ASP A 120 -9.50 12.24 -2.47
C ASP A 120 -9.44 10.87 -3.19
N GLN A 121 -8.26 10.24 -3.16
CA GLN A 121 -7.95 8.94 -3.76
C GLN A 121 -8.03 9.00 -5.30
N CYS A 122 -8.59 7.99 -5.95
CA CYS A 122 -8.74 7.95 -7.40
C CYS A 122 -10.08 8.55 -7.83
N ASN A 123 -10.32 9.83 -7.51
CA ASN A 123 -11.56 10.53 -7.78
C ASN A 123 -11.67 11.04 -9.24
N MET A 124 -12.76 11.75 -9.51
CA MET A 124 -13.07 12.45 -10.75
C MET A 124 -13.46 13.89 -10.44
N ALA A 125 -12.88 14.86 -11.15
CA ALA A 125 -13.12 16.29 -10.98
C ALA A 125 -13.54 16.97 -12.29
N LEU A 126 -14.41 17.97 -12.19
CA LEU A 126 -14.83 18.84 -13.28
C LEU A 126 -13.92 20.07 -13.36
N LYS A 127 -13.26 20.28 -14.51
CA LYS A 127 -12.43 21.46 -14.74
C LYS A 127 -13.23 22.61 -15.34
N PHE A 128 -13.74 23.49 -14.48
CA PHE A 128 -14.63 24.57 -14.91
C PHE A 128 -13.90 25.62 -15.77
N HIS A 129 -14.62 26.25 -16.70
CA HIS A 129 -14.04 27.31 -17.52
C HIS A 129 -13.75 28.56 -16.69
N ASP A 130 -12.50 29.01 -16.72
CA ASP A 130 -11.99 30.11 -15.90
C ASP A 130 -12.88 31.36 -15.91
N ILE A 131 -13.30 31.81 -17.10
CA ILE A 131 -14.11 33.03 -17.30
C ILE A 131 -15.51 32.96 -16.67
N THR A 132 -15.93 31.78 -16.21
CA THR A 132 -17.27 31.53 -15.67
C THR A 132 -17.32 31.39 -14.15
N CYS A 133 -16.16 31.32 -13.50
CA CYS A 133 -16.06 31.11 -12.06
C CYS A 133 -15.76 32.41 -11.33
N SER A 134 -16.13 32.49 -10.05
CA SER A 134 -15.60 33.50 -9.14
C SER A 134 -14.07 33.45 -9.04
N HIS A 135 -13.43 34.62 -8.94
CA HIS A 135 -11.99 34.77 -8.74
C HIS A 135 -11.59 34.84 -7.25
N ASN A 136 -12.54 34.69 -6.32
CA ASN A 136 -12.24 34.64 -4.88
C ASN A 136 -11.36 33.44 -4.55
N ILE A 137 -10.66 33.45 -3.41
CA ILE A 137 -9.85 32.29 -2.98
C ILE A 137 -10.77 31.06 -2.77
N PRO A 138 -10.44 29.89 -3.34
CA PRO A 138 -11.21 28.67 -3.11
C PRO A 138 -10.99 28.12 -1.70
N ILE A 139 -11.85 27.21 -1.24
CA ILE A 139 -11.60 26.42 -0.01
C ILE A 139 -10.57 25.32 -0.31
N LEU A 140 -10.74 24.63 -1.44
CA LEU A 140 -9.83 23.58 -1.90
C LEU A 140 -9.42 23.81 -3.36
N GLN A 141 -8.16 23.49 -3.67
CA GLN A 141 -7.55 23.56 -4.99
C GLN A 141 -6.82 22.25 -5.30
N TYR A 142 -6.97 21.70 -6.51
CA TYR A 142 -6.10 20.62 -6.96
C TYR A 142 -4.72 21.17 -7.29
N ILE A 143 -3.69 20.52 -6.74
CA ILE A 143 -2.30 20.88 -6.95
C ILE A 143 -1.50 19.65 -7.34
N ASP A 144 -0.65 19.85 -8.35
CA ASP A 144 0.33 18.90 -8.81
C ASP A 144 1.70 19.16 -8.14
N LYS A 145 1.83 18.82 -6.84
CA LYS A 145 3.09 18.97 -6.08
C LYS A 145 3.40 17.77 -5.20
N ILE A 146 4.69 17.55 -5.00
CA ILE A 146 5.28 16.52 -4.15
C ILE A 146 5.33 17.06 -2.71
N ALA A 147 4.64 16.39 -1.81
CA ALA A 147 4.60 16.69 -0.37
C ALA A 147 3.86 15.54 0.34
N HIS A 148 4.23 15.17 1.55
CA HIS A 148 3.50 14.13 2.30
C HIS A 148 2.18 14.66 2.86
N ASP A 149 2.25 15.68 3.71
CA ASP A 149 1.11 16.14 4.51
C ASP A 149 0.71 17.60 4.30
N HIS A 150 1.68 18.45 3.95
CA HIS A 150 1.49 19.90 3.91
C HIS A 150 2.45 20.56 2.90
N ILE A 151 1.99 21.61 2.22
CA ILE A 151 2.82 22.43 1.32
C ILE A 151 3.31 23.67 2.07
N LEU A 152 4.58 23.67 2.48
CA LEU A 152 5.18 24.75 3.28
C LEU A 152 5.18 26.11 2.58
N ASP A 153 5.47 26.15 1.27
CA ASP A 153 5.57 27.38 0.47
C ASP A 153 4.31 27.59 -0.39
N PHE A 154 3.13 27.58 0.24
CA PHE A 154 1.88 27.82 -0.47
C PHE A 154 1.77 29.29 -0.93
N ASN A 155 2.15 29.56 -2.19
CA ASN A 155 1.96 30.84 -2.88
C ASN A 155 0.66 30.85 -3.69
N GLU A 156 -0.26 31.79 -3.44
CA GLU A 156 -1.52 31.89 -4.18
C GLU A 156 -1.34 32.17 -5.67
N GLU A 157 -0.41 33.05 -6.04
CA GLU A 157 -0.21 33.44 -7.45
C GLU A 157 0.29 32.29 -8.32
N GLU A 158 1.06 31.38 -7.71
CA GLU A 158 1.64 30.22 -8.41
C GLU A 158 0.74 28.99 -8.39
N ASN A 159 -0.05 28.82 -7.32
CA ASN A 159 -0.78 27.57 -7.06
C ASN A 159 -2.26 27.65 -7.38
N LEU A 160 -2.87 28.84 -7.45
CA LEU A 160 -4.30 28.98 -7.72
C LEU A 160 -4.57 29.09 -9.22
N VAL A 161 -5.07 28.00 -9.80
CA VAL A 161 -5.57 27.94 -11.17
C VAL A 161 -7.08 27.76 -11.13
N ILE A 162 -7.84 28.66 -11.77
CA ILE A 162 -9.31 28.69 -11.65
C ILE A 162 -9.95 27.37 -12.09
N SER A 163 -9.47 26.78 -13.18
CA SER A 163 -9.97 25.50 -13.71
C SER A 163 -9.71 24.30 -12.80
N ASP A 164 -8.74 24.39 -11.90
CA ASP A 164 -8.34 23.29 -11.00
C ASP A 164 -8.94 23.44 -9.58
N ARG A 165 -9.92 24.32 -9.40
CA ARG A 165 -10.60 24.49 -8.10
C ARG A 165 -11.39 23.24 -7.73
N GLY A 166 -11.23 22.79 -6.48
CA GLY A 166 -11.96 21.67 -5.89
C GLY A 166 -13.29 22.09 -5.26
N LEU A 167 -13.25 23.13 -4.43
CA LEU A 167 -14.40 23.59 -3.63
C LEU A 167 -14.33 25.11 -3.44
N TRP A 168 -15.36 25.86 -3.83
CA TRP A 168 -15.37 27.32 -3.68
C TRP A 168 -16.77 27.94 -3.65
N PHE A 169 -16.89 29.10 -3.00
CA PHE A 169 -18.07 29.95 -3.11
C PHE A 169 -18.05 30.73 -4.42
N ASP A 170 -19.11 30.57 -5.21
CA ASP A 170 -19.26 31.27 -6.48
C ASP A 170 -20.08 32.57 -6.31
N ASN A 171 -20.41 33.25 -7.41
CA ASN A 171 -21.23 34.45 -7.41
C ASN A 171 -22.67 34.11 -7.84
N PRO A 172 -23.68 34.25 -6.94
CA PRO A 172 -23.62 34.81 -5.59
C PRO A 172 -23.10 33.82 -4.51
N GLN A 173 -22.60 34.36 -3.39
CA GLN A 173 -21.89 33.60 -2.32
C GLN A 173 -22.76 32.59 -1.55
N ASN A 174 -24.07 32.50 -1.82
CA ASN A 174 -24.93 31.44 -1.33
C ASN A 174 -24.86 30.15 -2.19
N LEU A 175 -24.07 30.15 -3.27
CA LEU A 175 -23.77 28.98 -4.09
C LEU A 175 -22.36 28.46 -3.79
N LEU A 176 -22.27 27.24 -3.26
CA LEU A 176 -21.01 26.55 -2.99
C LEU A 176 -20.84 25.42 -4.01
N ILE A 177 -19.81 25.51 -4.86
CA ILE A 177 -19.51 24.53 -5.90
C ILE A 177 -18.46 23.56 -5.41
N CYS A 178 -18.70 22.26 -5.59
CA CYS A 178 -17.74 21.18 -5.42
C CYS A 178 -17.57 20.47 -6.76
N SER A 179 -16.36 20.53 -7.33
CA SER A 179 -16.07 20.03 -8.67
C SER A 179 -15.85 18.51 -8.72
N PHE A 180 -15.69 17.87 -7.57
CA PHE A 180 -15.37 16.45 -7.44
C PHE A 180 -16.44 15.69 -6.67
N ARG A 181 -16.29 14.36 -6.59
CA ARG A 181 -17.31 13.48 -6.00
C ARG A 181 -17.03 13.28 -4.50
N ILE A 182 -17.52 14.17 -3.65
CA ILE A 182 -17.39 14.09 -2.18
C ILE A 182 -18.50 13.26 -1.50
N SER A 183 -19.60 12.98 -2.20
CA SER A 183 -20.79 12.32 -1.67
C SER A 183 -20.51 11.05 -0.86
N ASN A 184 -19.50 10.28 -1.26
CA ASN A 184 -19.12 9.01 -0.65
C ASN A 184 -17.70 9.06 -0.03
N PHE A 185 -17.29 10.21 0.54
CA PHE A 185 -15.95 10.40 1.09
C PHE A 185 -15.54 9.35 2.14
N ILE A 186 -16.50 8.73 2.85
CA ILE A 186 -16.22 7.67 3.81
C ILE A 186 -15.94 6.37 3.05
N ARG A 187 -16.85 5.94 2.18
CA ARG A 187 -16.68 4.72 1.37
C ARG A 187 -15.45 4.77 0.48
N ALA A 188 -15.19 5.93 -0.11
CA ALA A 188 -14.01 6.20 -0.94
C ALA A 188 -12.73 6.40 -0.10
N ARG A 189 -12.79 6.33 1.23
CA ARG A 189 -11.64 6.37 2.16
C ARG A 189 -10.73 7.57 1.93
N PHE A 190 -11.35 8.75 1.85
CA PHE A 190 -10.60 10.00 1.79
C PHE A 190 -9.73 10.16 3.05
N SER A 191 -8.52 10.69 2.85
CA SER A 191 -7.49 10.80 3.89
C SER A 191 -6.76 12.15 3.82
N PRO A 192 -6.20 12.70 4.90
CA PRO A 192 -6.33 12.26 6.29
C PRO A 192 -7.78 12.31 6.78
N VAL A 193 -8.22 11.26 7.48
CA VAL A 193 -9.63 11.06 7.84
C VAL A 193 -10.18 12.27 8.62
N ASP A 194 -9.42 12.78 9.59
CA ASP A 194 -9.87 13.87 10.45
C ASP A 194 -10.01 15.20 9.69
N ARG A 195 -9.11 15.49 8.74
CA ARG A 195 -9.21 16.69 7.88
C ARG A 195 -10.50 16.66 7.06
N TRP A 196 -10.82 15.52 6.48
CA TRP A 196 -12.05 15.34 5.72
C TRP A 196 -13.30 15.42 6.59
N LYS A 197 -13.28 14.85 7.80
CA LYS A 197 -14.39 14.98 8.76
C LYS A 197 -14.65 16.44 9.13
N ARG A 198 -13.60 17.24 9.38
CA ARG A 198 -13.71 18.69 9.68
C ARG A 198 -14.29 19.47 8.52
N LEU A 199 -13.82 19.20 7.30
CA LEU A 199 -14.37 19.83 6.10
C LEU A 199 -15.86 19.50 5.93
N VAL A 200 -16.24 18.22 6.04
CA VAL A 200 -17.65 17.81 5.90
C VAL A 200 -18.51 18.37 7.03
N GLN A 201 -18.01 18.41 8.26
CA GLN A 201 -18.67 19.09 9.39
C GLN A 201 -18.95 20.57 9.06
N TYR A 202 -17.96 21.28 8.53
CA TYR A 202 -18.12 22.66 8.06
C TYR A 202 -19.20 22.79 6.98
N LEU A 203 -19.20 21.92 5.97
CA LEU A 203 -20.18 21.93 4.89
C LEU A 203 -21.62 21.70 5.40
N LEU A 204 -21.79 20.73 6.30
CA LEU A 204 -23.07 20.43 6.93
C LEU A 204 -23.55 21.61 7.79
N HIS A 205 -22.66 22.21 8.58
CA HIS A 205 -22.98 23.37 9.40
C HIS A 205 -23.35 24.57 8.54
N TRP A 206 -22.58 24.87 7.49
CA TRP A 206 -22.87 25.97 6.58
C TRP A 206 -24.28 25.84 5.97
N LEU A 207 -24.63 24.63 5.51
CA LEU A 207 -25.91 24.38 4.85
C LEU A 207 -27.10 24.37 5.83
N THR A 208 -26.92 23.83 7.03
CA THR A 208 -28.03 23.53 7.96
C THR A 208 -28.10 24.43 9.19
N GLU A 209 -27.02 25.17 9.50
CA GLU A 209 -26.80 25.90 10.77
C GLU A 209 -26.92 25.00 12.01
N VAL A 210 -26.73 23.70 11.84
CA VAL A 210 -26.69 22.71 12.90
C VAL A 210 -25.31 22.08 12.88
N GLU A 211 -24.64 22.10 14.03
CA GLU A 211 -23.35 21.46 14.22
C GLU A 211 -23.54 19.95 14.46
N ILE A 212 -22.73 19.13 13.79
CA ILE A 212 -22.59 17.70 14.06
C ILE A 212 -21.28 17.50 14.83
N ASN A 213 -21.26 16.61 15.82
CA ASN A 213 -19.98 16.29 16.48
C ASN A 213 -19.11 15.49 15.50
N ILE A 214 -17.80 15.75 15.50
CA ILE A 214 -16.86 15.05 14.62
C ILE A 214 -16.86 13.53 14.85
N GLU A 215 -17.08 13.10 16.10
CA GLU A 215 -17.19 11.70 16.51
C GLU A 215 -18.44 11.00 15.92
N ASP A 216 -19.48 11.75 15.55
CA ASP A 216 -20.69 11.21 14.93
C ASP A 216 -20.53 10.95 13.42
N ILE A 217 -19.38 11.36 12.85
CA ILE A 217 -18.98 11.06 11.47
C ILE A 217 -18.14 9.77 11.48
N PRO A 218 -18.64 8.65 10.93
CA PRO A 218 -17.94 7.38 11.00
C PRO A 218 -16.69 7.38 10.10
N SER A 219 -15.80 6.43 10.35
CA SER A 219 -14.70 6.08 9.47
C SER A 219 -14.99 4.73 8.81
N TYR A 220 -14.55 4.53 7.57
CA TYR A 220 -14.73 3.24 6.86
C TYR A 220 -13.95 2.10 7.49
N TYR A 221 -12.83 2.45 8.11
CA TYR A 221 -11.99 1.57 8.88
C TYR A 221 -11.42 2.33 10.07
N HIS A 222 -10.84 1.59 11.00
CA HIS A 222 -10.01 2.11 12.07
C HIS A 222 -8.84 1.16 12.29
N VAL A 223 -7.88 1.59 13.10
CA VAL A 223 -6.83 0.73 13.63
C VAL A 223 -6.93 0.65 15.14
N LYS A 224 -6.35 -0.39 15.73
CA LYS A 224 -6.33 -0.58 17.18
C LYS A 224 -4.87 -0.66 17.67
N PRO A 225 -4.28 0.48 18.07
CA PRO A 225 -2.92 0.50 18.62
C PRO A 225 -2.76 -0.52 19.74
N TYR A 226 -1.64 -1.24 19.72
CA TYR A 226 -1.22 -2.13 20.80
C TYR A 226 -0.92 -1.30 22.06
N ARG A 227 -1.36 -1.79 23.21
CA ARG A 227 -1.05 -1.19 24.51
C ARG A 227 -0.19 -2.12 25.35
N ALA A 228 0.79 -1.57 26.05
CA ALA A 228 1.78 -2.35 26.78
C ALA A 228 1.19 -3.24 27.89
N GLU A 229 -0.01 -2.92 28.38
CA GLU A 229 -0.76 -3.73 29.35
C GLU A 229 -1.48 -4.94 28.73
N GLU A 230 -1.60 -5.02 27.40
CA GLU A 230 -2.20 -6.17 26.72
C GLU A 230 -1.21 -7.34 26.61
N ASN A 231 -1.72 -8.57 26.50
CA ASN A 231 -0.88 -9.73 26.24
C ASN A 231 -0.44 -9.70 24.75
N LEU A 232 0.84 -9.46 24.51
CA LEU A 232 1.40 -9.40 23.15
C LEU A 232 1.14 -10.68 22.37
N GLU A 233 1.35 -11.85 22.98
CA GLU A 233 1.18 -13.15 22.32
C GLU A 233 -0.26 -13.35 21.84
N GLU A 234 -1.25 -13.10 22.71
CA GLU A 234 -2.67 -13.18 22.35
C GLU A 234 -3.04 -12.19 21.23
N ARG A 235 -2.50 -10.96 21.29
CA ARG A 235 -2.74 -9.95 20.24
C ARG A 235 -2.10 -10.35 18.90
N ILE A 236 -0.95 -11.01 18.92
CA ILE A 236 -0.31 -11.55 17.71
C ILE A 236 -1.17 -12.69 17.14
N GLU A 237 -1.67 -13.60 17.98
CA GLU A 237 -2.57 -14.69 17.54
C GLU A 237 -3.84 -14.16 16.89
N GLU A 238 -4.49 -13.16 17.49
CA GLU A 238 -5.65 -12.49 16.90
C GLU A 238 -5.32 -11.84 15.55
N SER A 239 -4.15 -11.20 15.45
CA SER A 239 -3.69 -10.53 14.23
C SER A 239 -3.47 -11.53 13.09
N ILE A 240 -2.79 -12.66 13.38
CA ILE A 240 -2.59 -13.77 12.45
C ILE A 240 -3.93 -14.34 12.00
N GLN A 241 -4.86 -14.56 12.94
CA GLN A 241 -6.18 -15.11 12.61
C GLN A 241 -6.94 -14.20 11.63
N LYS A 242 -6.96 -12.89 11.87
CA LYS A 242 -7.59 -11.92 10.96
C LYS A 242 -6.94 -11.92 9.58
N ALA A 243 -5.62 -12.00 9.49
CA ALA A 243 -4.91 -12.09 8.22
C ALA A 243 -5.23 -13.39 7.46
N MET A 244 -5.33 -14.52 8.17
CA MET A 244 -5.75 -15.79 7.55
C MET A 244 -7.21 -15.78 7.11
N ASP A 245 -8.09 -15.09 7.84
CA ASP A 245 -9.49 -14.92 7.45
C ASP A 245 -9.65 -13.94 6.28
N TRP A 246 -8.75 -12.96 6.13
CA TRP A 246 -8.71 -12.06 4.98
C TRP A 246 -8.61 -12.84 3.66
N TYR A 247 -7.66 -13.78 3.52
CA TYR A 247 -7.52 -14.59 2.30
C TYR A 247 -8.81 -15.32 1.92
N LYS A 248 -9.57 -15.81 2.91
CA LYS A 248 -10.86 -16.49 2.72
C LYS A 248 -11.95 -15.49 2.31
N ASN A 249 -12.01 -14.35 2.99
CA ASN A 249 -13.04 -13.33 2.79
C ASN A 249 -12.92 -12.64 1.43
N ILE A 250 -11.70 -12.37 0.96
CA ILE A 250 -11.46 -11.78 -0.35
C ILE A 250 -11.53 -12.82 -1.49
N ASN A 251 -11.53 -14.11 -1.15
CA ASN A 251 -11.62 -15.25 -2.08
C ASN A 251 -10.57 -15.18 -3.21
N ILE A 252 -9.31 -15.05 -2.80
CA ILE A 252 -8.19 -14.73 -3.70
C ILE A 252 -7.37 -15.96 -4.14
N LEU A 253 -7.57 -17.10 -3.48
CA LEU A 253 -6.95 -18.38 -3.88
C LEU A 253 -7.66 -18.96 -5.10
N ILE A 254 -6.89 -19.38 -6.11
CA ILE A 254 -7.41 -19.98 -7.33
C ILE A 254 -7.40 -21.50 -7.19
N ASP A 255 -8.59 -22.13 -7.26
CA ASP A 255 -8.75 -23.59 -7.17
C ASP A 255 -8.02 -24.18 -5.94
N GLU A 256 -8.32 -23.62 -4.76
CA GLU A 256 -7.70 -23.99 -3.48
C GLU A 256 -6.15 -23.88 -3.48
N GLY A 257 -5.60 -22.99 -4.30
CA GLY A 257 -4.16 -22.73 -4.44
C GLY A 257 -3.50 -23.44 -5.62
N ARG A 258 -4.19 -24.36 -6.33
CA ARG A 258 -3.62 -25.06 -7.50
C ARG A 258 -3.30 -24.14 -8.66
N GLY A 259 -4.07 -23.05 -8.79
CA GLY A 259 -3.85 -22.01 -9.80
C GLY A 259 -2.99 -20.85 -9.30
N GLY A 260 -2.43 -20.95 -8.08
CA GLY A 260 -1.79 -19.84 -7.39
C GLY A 260 -2.78 -18.93 -6.65
N VAL A 261 -2.38 -17.68 -6.45
CA VAL A 261 -3.13 -16.65 -5.74
C VAL A 261 -3.14 -15.37 -6.57
N LEU A 262 -4.27 -14.65 -6.60
CA LEU A 262 -4.30 -13.33 -7.24
C LEU A 262 -3.46 -12.35 -6.41
N GLU A 263 -2.85 -11.37 -7.07
CA GLU A 263 -1.87 -10.48 -6.47
C GLU A 263 -2.40 -9.71 -5.26
N GLY A 264 -3.64 -9.20 -5.26
CA GLY A 264 -4.16 -8.45 -4.11
C GLY A 264 -5.20 -7.40 -4.45
N LEU A 265 -5.27 -6.33 -3.66
CA LEU A 265 -6.06 -5.14 -3.94
C LEU A 265 -5.17 -4.03 -4.50
N ALA A 266 -5.64 -3.38 -5.57
CA ALA A 266 -4.96 -2.27 -6.23
C ALA A 266 -5.00 -1.01 -5.35
N THR A 267 -4.14 -0.04 -5.62
CA THR A 267 -4.16 1.22 -4.88
C THR A 267 -5.39 2.10 -5.19
N GLU A 268 -6.01 1.97 -6.36
CA GLU A 268 -7.11 2.84 -6.73
C GLU A 268 -8.40 2.51 -5.98
N ILE A 269 -8.89 3.49 -5.22
CA ILE A 269 -10.21 3.48 -4.61
C ILE A 269 -11.08 4.47 -5.38
N TYR A 270 -12.13 3.96 -6.00
CA TYR A 270 -13.03 4.74 -6.83
C TYR A 270 -14.05 5.51 -5.97
N PRO A 271 -14.70 6.55 -6.52
CA PRO A 271 -15.64 7.38 -5.77
C PRO A 271 -16.87 6.67 -5.19
N ASP A 272 -17.17 5.44 -5.61
CA ASP A 272 -18.24 4.64 -5.02
C ASP A 272 -17.75 3.77 -3.84
N GLY A 273 -16.45 3.81 -3.54
CA GLY A 273 -15.76 3.01 -2.53
C GLY A 273 -15.27 1.66 -3.04
N THR A 274 -15.49 1.32 -4.30
CA THR A 274 -14.95 0.09 -4.86
C THR A 274 -13.44 0.20 -5.05
N GLN A 275 -12.76 -0.92 -4.88
CA GLN A 275 -11.32 -1.05 -5.06
C GLN A 275 -11.08 -2.25 -5.97
N ARG A 276 -10.25 -2.06 -6.98
CA ARG A 276 -9.98 -3.08 -7.98
C ARG A 276 -9.17 -4.24 -7.38
N LEU A 277 -9.54 -5.46 -7.73
CA LEU A 277 -8.73 -6.64 -7.44
C LEU A 277 -7.64 -6.76 -8.53
N LEU A 278 -6.39 -6.93 -8.12
CA LEU A 278 -5.28 -7.26 -9.00
C LEU A 278 -5.36 -8.75 -9.34
N SER A 279 -5.66 -9.06 -10.60
CA SER A 279 -5.94 -10.43 -11.06
C SER A 279 -4.72 -11.21 -11.55
N ASP A 280 -3.56 -10.56 -11.56
CA ASP A 280 -2.32 -11.21 -12.00
C ASP A 280 -1.89 -12.25 -10.97
N VAL A 281 -1.26 -13.32 -11.46
CA VAL A 281 -0.77 -14.42 -10.64
C VAL A 281 0.74 -14.44 -10.75
N ARG A 282 1.40 -14.14 -9.63
CA ARG A 282 2.85 -14.02 -9.54
C ARG A 282 3.45 -15.16 -8.72
N ALA A 283 4.62 -15.64 -9.13
CA ALA A 283 5.29 -16.78 -8.48
C ALA A 283 5.76 -16.45 -7.05
N ASP A 284 6.27 -15.24 -6.84
CA ASP A 284 6.66 -14.73 -5.52
C ASP A 284 5.45 -14.67 -4.58
N CYS A 285 4.36 -14.02 -5.00
CA CYS A 285 3.14 -13.93 -4.18
C CYS A 285 2.63 -15.32 -3.81
N THR A 286 2.62 -16.25 -4.77
CA THR A 286 2.18 -17.62 -4.55
C THR A 286 3.05 -18.35 -3.53
N GLY A 287 4.38 -18.19 -3.60
CA GLY A 287 5.29 -18.78 -2.62
C GLY A 287 5.16 -18.17 -1.23
N GLU A 288 5.10 -16.85 -1.12
CA GLU A 288 4.97 -16.15 0.17
C GLU A 288 3.66 -16.54 0.89
N VAL A 289 2.56 -16.64 0.15
CA VAL A 289 1.29 -17.15 0.70
C VAL A 289 1.43 -18.62 1.11
N SER A 290 2.16 -19.45 0.35
CA SER A 290 2.46 -20.83 0.76
C SER A 290 3.17 -20.86 2.12
N MET A 291 4.06 -19.91 2.39
CA MET A 291 4.75 -19.78 3.68
C MET A 291 3.79 -19.45 4.82
N ALA A 292 2.90 -18.47 4.64
CA ALA A 292 1.91 -18.10 5.66
C ALA A 292 1.03 -19.29 6.05
N TYR A 293 0.53 -20.04 5.05
CA TYR A 293 -0.25 -21.25 5.26
C TYR A 293 0.56 -22.35 5.97
N PHE A 294 1.82 -22.57 5.56
CA PHE A 294 2.67 -23.57 6.21
C PHE A 294 2.97 -23.23 7.68
N MET A 295 3.31 -21.97 7.97
CA MET A 295 3.56 -21.52 9.34
C MET A 295 2.31 -21.68 10.20
N ASN A 296 1.14 -21.37 9.66
CA ASN A 296 -0.10 -21.53 10.39
C ASN A 296 -0.47 -23.01 10.59
N TYR A 297 -0.11 -23.91 9.67
CA TYR A 297 -0.15 -25.36 9.91
C TYR A 297 0.78 -25.75 11.06
N LEU A 298 2.02 -25.27 11.10
CA LEU A 298 2.93 -25.59 12.20
C LEU A 298 2.37 -25.16 13.57
N ARG A 299 1.67 -24.01 13.63
CA ARG A 299 1.03 -23.50 14.84
C ARG A 299 -0.23 -24.27 15.24
N THR A 300 -1.14 -24.50 14.31
CA THR A 300 -2.49 -25.03 14.60
C THR A 300 -2.60 -26.54 14.44
N LYS A 301 -1.68 -27.15 13.68
CA LYS A 301 -1.72 -28.52 13.19
C LYS A 301 -2.99 -28.84 12.37
N GLU A 302 -3.65 -27.83 11.80
CA GLU A 302 -4.79 -28.03 10.88
C GLU A 302 -4.31 -28.40 9.46
N GLU A 303 -4.62 -29.62 9.05
CA GLU A 303 -4.21 -30.21 7.76
C GLU A 303 -4.68 -29.44 6.51
N SER A 304 -5.76 -28.65 6.62
CA SER A 304 -6.20 -27.79 5.53
C SER A 304 -5.17 -26.72 5.18
N TYR A 305 -4.46 -26.18 6.17
CA TYR A 305 -3.43 -25.18 5.91
C TYR A 305 -2.21 -25.79 5.21
N LEU A 306 -1.79 -27.00 5.63
CA LEU A 306 -0.70 -27.72 4.96
C LEU A 306 -1.05 -28.00 3.50
N ARG A 307 -2.26 -28.51 3.25
CA ARG A 307 -2.75 -28.80 1.90
C ARG A 307 -2.69 -27.57 0.99
N THR A 308 -3.19 -26.43 1.44
CA THR A 308 -3.16 -25.20 0.64
C THR A 308 -1.72 -24.74 0.41
N SER A 309 -0.85 -24.81 1.42
CA SER A 309 0.57 -24.51 1.26
C SER A 309 1.22 -25.38 0.18
N ASP A 310 0.97 -26.68 0.20
CA ASP A 310 1.53 -27.62 -0.76
C ASP A 310 1.00 -27.38 -2.18
N GLN A 311 -0.29 -27.05 -2.35
CA GLN A 311 -0.84 -26.69 -3.67
C GLN A 311 -0.22 -25.41 -4.22
N LEU A 312 -0.03 -24.39 -3.39
CA LEU A 312 0.62 -23.13 -3.80
C LEU A 312 2.08 -23.36 -4.18
N ALA A 313 2.84 -24.11 -3.38
CA ALA A 313 4.23 -24.47 -3.70
C ALA A 313 4.30 -25.23 -5.02
N LYS A 314 3.41 -26.21 -5.20
CA LYS A 314 3.28 -26.96 -6.45
C LYS A 314 2.97 -26.05 -7.63
N ALA A 315 2.10 -25.06 -7.49
CA ALA A 315 1.81 -24.10 -8.56
C ALA A 315 3.07 -23.32 -8.98
N CYS A 316 3.92 -22.88 -8.04
CA CYS A 316 5.20 -22.26 -8.34
C CYS A 316 6.09 -23.17 -9.20
N PHE A 317 6.25 -24.44 -8.81
CA PHE A 317 7.18 -25.34 -9.49
C PHE A 317 6.63 -25.95 -10.77
N ASP A 318 5.36 -26.34 -10.82
CA ASP A 318 4.76 -27.02 -11.96
C ASP A 318 4.34 -26.06 -13.08
N LEU A 319 3.95 -24.83 -12.75
CA LEU A 319 3.42 -23.87 -13.71
C LEU A 319 4.45 -22.79 -14.09
N PHE A 320 5.13 -22.19 -13.10
CA PHE A 320 6.04 -21.07 -13.36
C PHE A 320 7.45 -21.51 -13.73
N GLN A 321 7.92 -22.69 -13.30
CA GLN A 321 9.28 -23.14 -13.61
C GLN A 321 9.40 -23.80 -14.99
N ILE A 322 10.49 -23.50 -15.70
CA ILE A 322 10.86 -24.20 -16.93
C ILE A 322 11.58 -25.51 -16.58
N LYS A 323 10.92 -26.65 -16.82
CA LYS A 323 11.49 -27.98 -16.56
C LYS A 323 12.40 -28.48 -17.69
N ASP A 324 11.95 -28.30 -18.94
CA ASP A 324 12.56 -28.89 -20.12
C ASP A 324 12.93 -27.82 -21.16
N HIS A 325 14.15 -27.26 -21.01
CA HIS A 325 14.73 -26.35 -22.00
C HIS A 325 16.27 -26.49 -22.01
N PRO A 326 16.93 -26.48 -23.19
CA PRO A 326 18.37 -26.77 -23.29
C PRO A 326 19.28 -25.87 -22.45
N TYR A 327 18.92 -24.60 -22.29
CA TYR A 327 19.72 -23.63 -21.53
C TYR A 327 18.91 -22.76 -20.53
N LEU A 328 17.59 -22.96 -20.43
CA LEU A 328 16.72 -22.24 -19.48
C LEU A 328 16.11 -23.16 -18.42
N LYS A 329 16.54 -24.43 -18.34
CA LYS A 329 16.09 -25.34 -17.29
C LYS A 329 16.31 -24.72 -15.91
N GLY A 330 15.25 -24.70 -15.10
CA GLY A 330 15.23 -24.11 -13.78
C GLY A 330 14.73 -22.67 -13.73
N MET A 331 14.78 -21.92 -14.84
CA MET A 331 14.26 -20.55 -14.88
C MET A 331 12.81 -20.51 -14.40
N MET A 332 12.53 -19.62 -13.46
CA MET A 332 11.19 -19.44 -12.91
C MET A 332 10.64 -18.11 -13.40
N ARG A 333 9.44 -18.18 -13.96
CA ARG A 333 8.75 -17.04 -14.54
C ARG A 333 8.17 -16.17 -13.44
N TRP A 334 8.16 -14.86 -13.67
CA TRP A 334 7.66 -13.90 -12.71
C TRP A 334 6.13 -14.00 -12.54
N THR A 335 5.38 -13.89 -13.64
CA THR A 335 3.92 -13.73 -13.60
C THR A 335 3.25 -14.25 -14.87
N ASN A 336 1.94 -14.50 -14.80
CA ASN A 336 1.12 -14.96 -15.93
C ASN A 336 1.09 -13.97 -17.11
N ILE A 337 1.34 -12.67 -16.88
CA ILE A 337 1.46 -11.66 -17.95
C ILE A 337 2.91 -11.43 -18.41
N GLY A 338 3.86 -11.55 -17.47
CA GLY A 338 5.30 -11.35 -17.65
C GLY A 338 6.03 -12.67 -17.85
N TRP A 339 5.50 -13.53 -18.74
CA TRP A 339 5.87 -14.94 -18.83
C TRP A 339 7.35 -15.21 -19.18
N GLY A 340 8.03 -14.26 -19.80
CA GLY A 340 9.44 -14.35 -20.16
C GLY A 340 10.40 -13.70 -19.17
N ILE A 341 9.90 -13.14 -18.06
CA ILE A 341 10.67 -12.30 -17.14
C ILE A 341 11.12 -13.12 -15.93
N CYS A 342 12.37 -12.94 -15.49
CA CYS A 342 12.93 -13.55 -14.28
C CYS A 342 13.61 -12.49 -13.40
N TYR A 343 12.99 -12.17 -12.27
CA TYR A 343 13.59 -11.43 -11.16
C TYR A 343 14.14 -12.43 -10.14
N GLN A 344 15.43 -12.33 -9.80
CA GLN A 344 16.02 -13.27 -8.83
C GLN A 344 15.51 -13.07 -7.41
N ASP A 345 15.11 -11.85 -7.03
CA ASP A 345 14.48 -11.57 -5.73
C ASP A 345 13.15 -12.30 -5.62
N ASP A 346 12.29 -12.16 -6.64
CA ASP A 346 10.99 -12.81 -6.70
C ASP A 346 11.10 -14.33 -6.73
N VAL A 347 12.06 -14.88 -7.49
CA VAL A 347 12.34 -16.32 -7.47
C VAL A 347 12.79 -16.77 -6.08
N ALA A 348 13.61 -15.98 -5.38
CA ALA A 348 14.02 -16.30 -4.02
C ALA A 348 12.82 -16.37 -3.07
N ARG A 349 11.88 -15.42 -3.17
CA ARG A 349 10.66 -15.36 -2.36
C ARG A 349 9.65 -16.46 -2.73
N ALA A 350 9.68 -16.94 -3.97
CA ALA A 350 8.94 -18.13 -4.36
C ALA A 350 9.49 -19.44 -3.74
N ILE A 351 10.81 -19.57 -3.57
CA ILE A 351 11.47 -20.83 -3.16
C ILE A 351 11.87 -20.91 -1.69
N ILE A 352 12.20 -19.79 -1.03
CA ILE A 352 12.52 -19.75 0.40
C ILE A 352 11.43 -20.42 1.26
N PRO A 353 10.13 -20.22 1.01
CA PRO A 353 9.06 -20.92 1.71
C PRO A 353 9.21 -22.44 1.69
N GLU A 354 9.51 -23.00 0.53
CA GLU A 354 9.72 -24.45 0.36
C GLU A 354 11.05 -24.90 0.98
N LEU A 355 12.13 -24.12 0.86
CA LEU A 355 13.40 -24.41 1.52
C LEU A 355 13.26 -24.43 3.05
N LEU A 356 12.50 -23.52 3.63
CA LEU A 356 12.18 -23.52 5.07
C LEU A 356 11.31 -24.71 5.45
N LYS A 357 10.32 -25.09 4.63
CA LYS A 357 9.53 -26.31 4.83
C LYS A 357 10.41 -27.57 4.84
N VAL A 358 11.33 -27.68 3.89
CA VAL A 358 12.36 -28.75 3.85
C VAL A 358 13.20 -28.73 5.13
N PHE A 359 13.66 -27.56 5.57
CA PHE A 359 14.49 -27.42 6.76
C PHE A 359 13.78 -27.82 8.06
N TYR A 360 12.51 -27.43 8.22
CA TYR A 360 11.73 -27.68 9.43
C TYR A 360 11.09 -29.07 9.48
N THR A 361 10.77 -29.68 8.34
CA THR A 361 10.06 -30.98 8.32
C THR A 361 10.94 -32.15 7.86
N GLY A 362 12.03 -31.86 7.15
CA GLY A 362 12.83 -32.88 6.47
C GLY A 362 12.19 -33.43 5.19
N THR A 363 11.06 -32.86 4.72
CA THR A 363 10.52 -33.19 3.39
C THR A 363 11.55 -32.93 2.29
N ARG A 364 11.39 -33.58 1.14
CA ARG A 364 12.27 -33.41 -0.03
C ARG A 364 11.50 -33.24 -1.34
N GLU A 365 10.18 -33.07 -1.29
CA GLU A 365 9.29 -33.13 -2.45
C GLU A 365 9.72 -32.17 -3.57
N HIS A 366 10.00 -30.91 -3.26
CA HIS A 366 10.40 -29.88 -4.23
C HIS A 366 11.84 -29.37 -4.05
N LEU A 367 12.68 -30.06 -3.27
CA LEU A 367 14.07 -29.62 -3.05
C LEU A 367 14.88 -29.58 -4.36
N ASP A 368 14.68 -30.57 -5.24
CA ASP A 368 15.35 -30.60 -6.54
C ASP A 368 14.86 -29.46 -7.45
N ASP A 369 13.61 -29.03 -7.32
CA ASP A 369 13.07 -27.88 -8.06
C ASP A 369 13.70 -26.57 -7.60
N CYS A 370 13.86 -26.37 -6.29
CA CYS A 370 14.61 -25.24 -5.73
C CYS A 370 16.06 -25.23 -6.22
N VAL A 371 16.74 -26.38 -6.21
CA VAL A 371 18.13 -26.52 -6.71
C VAL A 371 18.22 -26.17 -8.19
N ASN A 372 17.27 -26.64 -9.01
CA ASN A 372 17.23 -26.29 -10.44
C ASN A 372 17.04 -24.78 -10.65
N ALA A 373 16.16 -24.13 -9.88
CA ALA A 373 15.96 -22.69 -9.94
C ALA A 373 17.25 -21.92 -9.62
N LEU A 374 17.91 -22.27 -8.54
CA LEU A 374 19.14 -21.62 -8.11
C LEU A 374 20.30 -21.84 -9.07
N HIS A 375 20.44 -23.03 -9.68
CA HIS A 375 21.43 -23.24 -10.73
C HIS A 375 21.21 -22.36 -11.96
N PHE A 376 19.96 -22.08 -12.34
CA PHE A 376 19.70 -21.12 -13.42
C PHE A 376 20.14 -19.70 -13.03
N LEU A 377 19.81 -19.26 -11.81
CA LEU A 377 20.21 -17.94 -11.32
C LEU A 377 21.75 -17.81 -11.23
N VAL A 378 22.44 -18.82 -10.70
CA VAL A 378 23.91 -18.87 -10.61
C VAL A 378 24.57 -18.80 -11.98
N LYS A 379 24.07 -19.53 -12.99
CA LYS A 379 24.60 -19.46 -14.37
C LYS A 379 24.52 -18.07 -14.99
N THR A 380 23.63 -17.23 -14.48
CA THR A 380 23.44 -15.85 -14.94
C THR A 380 23.96 -14.81 -13.94
N THR A 381 24.66 -15.24 -12.88
CA THR A 381 25.27 -14.39 -11.85
C THR A 381 26.69 -14.06 -12.23
N GLY A 382 27.09 -12.80 -12.05
CA GLY A 382 28.42 -12.34 -12.42
C GLY A 382 29.53 -12.84 -11.49
N THR A 383 30.76 -12.61 -11.90
CA THR A 383 31.97 -13.09 -11.18
C THR A 383 32.20 -12.44 -9.82
N ASP A 384 31.53 -11.33 -9.54
CA ASP A 384 31.49 -10.66 -8.24
C ASP A 384 30.39 -11.21 -7.32
N GLY A 385 29.67 -12.25 -7.74
CA GLY A 385 28.56 -12.87 -7.01
C GLY A 385 27.26 -12.09 -7.09
N THR A 386 27.22 -10.93 -7.75
CA THR A 386 25.98 -10.17 -7.97
C THR A 386 25.37 -10.48 -9.32
N ARG A 387 24.05 -10.45 -9.41
CA ARG A 387 23.28 -10.61 -10.63
C ARG A 387 22.71 -9.26 -11.05
N VAL A 388 22.53 -9.09 -12.36
CA VAL A 388 21.72 -7.98 -12.91
C VAL A 388 20.31 -7.97 -12.33
N PHE A 389 19.64 -6.83 -12.33
CA PHE A 389 18.32 -6.64 -11.70
C PHE A 389 17.25 -7.64 -12.17
N ARG A 390 17.25 -8.01 -13.46
CA ARG A 390 16.42 -9.07 -14.03
C ARG A 390 17.02 -9.65 -15.30
N THR A 391 16.47 -10.76 -15.77
CA THR A 391 16.73 -11.28 -17.12
C THR A 391 15.44 -11.54 -17.88
N ASP A 392 15.46 -11.24 -19.17
CA ASP A 392 14.35 -11.42 -20.09
C ASP A 392 14.67 -12.54 -21.09
N ASN A 393 13.81 -13.56 -21.18
CA ASN A 393 14.04 -14.74 -22.02
C ASN A 393 14.26 -14.41 -23.51
N ILE A 394 13.70 -13.30 -23.99
CA ILE A 394 13.88 -12.83 -25.37
C ILE A 394 15.35 -12.45 -25.67
N ASP A 395 16.09 -12.04 -24.64
CA ASP A 395 17.49 -11.61 -24.75
C ASP A 395 18.48 -12.70 -24.36
N LEU A 396 18.00 -13.87 -23.90
CA LEU A 396 18.84 -14.97 -23.44
C LEU A 396 19.19 -15.94 -24.58
N SER A 397 20.48 -16.08 -24.84
CA SER A 397 21.10 -17.13 -25.64
C SER A 397 22.19 -17.83 -24.81
N PRO A 398 22.72 -19.00 -25.24
CA PRO A 398 23.88 -19.62 -24.60
C PRO A 398 25.06 -18.65 -24.44
N GLU A 399 25.37 -17.86 -25.48
CA GLU A 399 26.46 -16.88 -25.46
C GLU A 399 26.18 -15.73 -24.48
N LYS A 400 24.92 -15.27 -24.39
CA LYS A 400 24.53 -14.23 -23.42
C LYS A 400 24.64 -14.75 -21.98
N ILE A 401 24.22 -15.98 -21.71
CA ILE A 401 24.34 -16.62 -20.40
C ILE A 401 25.81 -16.75 -20.01
N GLU A 402 26.65 -17.25 -20.92
CA GLU A 402 28.10 -17.34 -20.70
C GLU A 402 28.71 -15.95 -20.43
N LYS A 403 28.31 -14.93 -21.19
CA LYS A 403 28.75 -13.55 -20.96
C LYS A 403 28.35 -13.05 -19.56
N LEU A 404 27.10 -13.26 -19.14
CA LEU A 404 26.63 -12.86 -17.82
C LEU A 404 27.46 -13.55 -16.71
N GLY A 405 27.68 -14.86 -16.83
CA GLY A 405 28.45 -15.64 -15.84
C GLY A 405 29.96 -15.35 -15.81
N SER A 406 30.53 -14.80 -16.88
CA SER A 406 31.98 -14.56 -17.01
C SER A 406 32.40 -13.11 -16.75
N THR A 407 31.45 -12.21 -16.49
CA THR A 407 31.72 -10.79 -16.19
C THR A 407 31.16 -10.39 -14.83
N PRO A 408 31.68 -9.35 -14.14
CA PRO A 408 31.08 -8.85 -12.91
C PRO A 408 29.63 -8.38 -13.14
N GLY A 409 28.74 -8.65 -12.21
CA GLY A 409 27.36 -8.19 -12.26
C GLY A 409 27.24 -6.68 -12.05
N ASN A 410 28.16 -6.10 -11.25
CA ASN A 410 28.21 -4.67 -10.91
C ASN A 410 26.87 -4.14 -10.40
N HIS A 411 26.13 -4.96 -9.66
CA HIS A 411 24.81 -4.59 -9.15
C HIS A 411 24.68 -4.91 -7.66
N PRO A 412 25.47 -4.26 -6.78
CA PRO A 412 25.42 -4.45 -5.33
C PRO A 412 24.18 -3.78 -4.72
N SER A 413 23.00 -4.31 -5.05
CA SER A 413 21.70 -3.93 -4.49
C SER A 413 21.14 -5.06 -3.65
N THR A 414 20.74 -4.76 -2.41
CA THR A 414 20.07 -5.74 -1.55
C THR A 414 18.68 -6.04 -2.06
N HIS A 415 17.94 -5.02 -2.53
CA HIS A 415 16.63 -5.20 -3.14
C HIS A 415 16.65 -6.32 -4.19
N TYR A 416 17.64 -6.30 -5.09
CA TYR A 416 17.71 -7.27 -6.17
C TYR A 416 18.46 -8.56 -5.83
N ASN A 417 19.46 -8.55 -4.93
CA ASN A 417 20.34 -9.71 -4.73
C ASN A 417 20.26 -10.33 -3.34
N GLY A 418 19.74 -9.63 -2.32
CA GLY A 418 19.80 -10.06 -0.93
C GLY A 418 19.16 -11.43 -0.69
N PHE A 419 17.85 -11.56 -0.95
CA PHE A 419 17.11 -12.81 -0.72
C PHE A 419 17.58 -13.93 -1.65
N TYR A 420 17.96 -13.61 -2.88
CA TYR A 420 18.59 -14.58 -3.80
C TYR A 420 19.86 -15.21 -3.19
N LEU A 421 20.78 -14.38 -2.71
CA LEU A 421 22.01 -14.85 -2.10
C LEU A 421 21.73 -15.63 -0.80
N ALA A 422 20.73 -15.22 -0.04
CA ALA A 422 20.25 -15.95 1.13
C ALA A 422 19.72 -17.36 0.75
N ALA A 423 18.91 -17.47 -0.31
CA ALA A 423 18.38 -18.74 -0.79
C ALA A 423 19.48 -19.72 -1.22
N LEU A 424 20.57 -19.23 -1.82
CA LEU A 424 21.77 -20.04 -2.11
C LEU A 424 22.39 -20.61 -0.83
N LEU A 425 22.56 -19.77 0.20
CA LEU A 425 23.16 -20.18 1.46
C LEU A 425 22.31 -21.21 2.21
N LEU A 426 21.00 -21.01 2.26
CA LEU A 426 20.07 -21.99 2.85
C LEU A 426 20.09 -23.31 2.07
N THR A 427 20.10 -23.25 0.74
CA THR A 427 20.16 -24.47 -0.08
C THR A 427 21.49 -25.21 0.10
N TYR A 428 22.61 -24.50 0.22
CA TYR A 428 23.90 -25.11 0.60
C TYR A 428 23.79 -25.84 1.93
N LYS A 429 23.17 -25.24 2.96
CA LYS A 429 22.97 -25.90 4.26
C LYS A 429 22.20 -27.22 4.14
N LEU A 430 21.23 -27.29 3.23
CA LEU A 430 20.36 -28.44 3.01
C LEU A 430 20.97 -29.53 2.11
N THR A 431 21.90 -29.17 1.24
CA THR A 431 22.36 -30.04 0.13
C THR A 431 23.87 -30.28 0.09
N GLY A 432 24.66 -29.35 0.64
CA GLY A 432 26.12 -29.36 0.56
C GLY A 432 26.69 -28.85 -0.78
N ILE A 433 25.89 -28.32 -1.70
CA ILE A 433 26.36 -27.82 -3.02
C ILE A 433 27.27 -26.59 -2.82
N THR A 434 28.58 -26.78 -2.98
CA THR A 434 29.59 -25.75 -2.64
C THR A 434 29.52 -24.50 -3.50
N GLU A 435 29.12 -24.62 -4.77
CA GLU A 435 28.93 -23.48 -5.68
C GLU A 435 27.97 -22.44 -5.08
N PHE A 436 26.86 -22.89 -4.48
CA PHE A 436 25.88 -21.99 -3.86
C PHE A 436 26.46 -21.27 -2.64
N ARG A 437 27.30 -21.95 -1.84
CA ARG A 437 28.03 -21.32 -0.74
C ARG A 437 28.96 -20.23 -1.24
N GLU A 438 29.75 -20.53 -2.26
CA GLU A 438 30.77 -19.63 -2.78
C GLU A 438 30.14 -18.37 -3.38
N VAL A 439 29.12 -18.53 -4.23
CA VAL A 439 28.39 -17.41 -4.83
C VAL A 439 27.64 -16.59 -3.78
N GLY A 440 26.94 -17.25 -2.85
CA GLY A 440 26.19 -16.58 -1.78
C GLY A 440 27.07 -15.72 -0.88
N ILE A 441 28.22 -16.25 -0.42
CA ILE A 441 29.19 -15.49 0.37
C ILE A 441 29.76 -14.33 -0.45
N LYS A 442 30.22 -14.62 -1.67
CA LYS A 442 30.88 -13.62 -2.52
C LYS A 442 29.96 -12.44 -2.83
N GLY A 443 28.70 -12.70 -3.20
CA GLY A 443 27.72 -11.66 -3.50
C GLY A 443 27.42 -10.77 -2.30
N LEU A 444 27.21 -11.35 -1.11
CA LEU A 444 26.91 -10.56 0.10
C LEU A 444 28.12 -9.76 0.56
N GLU A 445 29.33 -10.31 0.47
CA GLU A 445 30.55 -9.52 0.72
C GLU A 445 30.73 -8.40 -0.30
N THR A 446 30.35 -8.59 -1.57
CA THR A 446 30.38 -7.54 -2.60
C THR A 446 29.40 -6.41 -2.25
N ILE A 447 28.17 -6.72 -1.82
CA ILE A 447 27.21 -5.72 -1.33
C ILE A 447 27.78 -4.96 -0.12
N MET A 448 28.30 -5.68 0.88
CA MET A 448 28.87 -5.06 2.09
C MET A 448 30.16 -4.29 1.83
N SER A 449 30.87 -4.55 0.73
CA SER A 449 32.09 -3.82 0.37
C SER A 449 31.82 -2.37 -0.06
N VAL A 450 30.60 -2.07 -0.51
CA VAL A 450 30.17 -0.71 -0.90
C VAL A 450 29.26 -0.04 0.12
N TYR A 451 28.85 -0.78 1.16
CA TYR A 451 28.00 -0.27 2.24
C TYR A 451 28.60 0.98 2.92
N PRO A 452 27.79 2.02 3.22
CA PRO A 452 26.32 2.11 3.10
C PRO A 452 25.80 2.58 1.73
N ASN A 453 26.66 2.76 0.74
CA ASN A 453 26.31 3.30 -0.59
C ASN A 453 25.95 2.17 -1.58
N THR A 454 25.07 1.26 -1.17
CA THR A 454 24.54 0.22 -2.07
C THR A 454 23.69 0.84 -3.19
N ILE A 455 23.40 0.08 -4.24
CA ILE A 455 22.41 0.51 -5.25
C ILE A 455 21.01 0.34 -4.65
N ARG A 456 20.26 1.44 -4.55
CA ARG A 456 18.95 1.50 -3.90
C ARG A 456 17.83 1.57 -4.93
N GLU A 457 16.79 0.77 -4.72
CA GLU A 457 15.57 0.85 -5.53
C GLU A 457 14.64 1.93 -4.98
N HIS A 458 14.15 1.78 -3.73
CA HIS A 458 13.15 2.68 -3.13
C HIS A 458 13.71 3.64 -2.08
N SER A 459 14.56 3.15 -1.18
CA SER A 459 15.09 3.94 -0.07
C SER A 459 16.30 3.27 0.61
N GLU A 460 16.96 4.00 1.51
CA GLU A 460 17.98 3.44 2.40
C GLU A 460 17.35 2.51 3.44
N THR A 461 16.19 2.89 4.00
CA THR A 461 15.43 2.05 4.94
C THR A 461 15.09 0.69 4.34
N GLN A 462 14.68 0.64 3.06
CA GLN A 462 14.43 -0.60 2.33
C GLN A 462 15.65 -1.52 2.33
N GLU A 463 16.81 -1.01 1.93
CA GLU A 463 18.05 -1.79 1.85
C GLU A 463 18.43 -2.35 3.23
N LEU A 464 18.33 -1.53 4.28
CA LEU A 464 18.63 -1.94 5.64
C LEU A 464 17.71 -3.06 6.13
N CYS A 465 16.40 -2.94 5.90
CA CYS A 465 15.44 -3.97 6.29
C CYS A 465 15.71 -5.30 5.58
N ARG A 466 16.02 -5.25 4.27
CA ARG A 466 16.25 -6.43 3.44
C ARG A 466 17.59 -7.12 3.69
N LEU A 467 18.59 -6.45 4.27
CA LEU A 467 19.92 -7.02 4.53
C LEU A 467 19.94 -7.96 5.74
N ILE A 468 19.01 -7.83 6.68
CA ILE A 468 19.06 -8.52 7.98
C ILE A 468 19.00 -10.04 7.83
N LEU A 469 18.02 -10.56 7.07
CA LEU A 469 17.90 -12.00 6.83
C LEU A 469 19.13 -12.57 6.08
N PRO A 470 19.55 -12.03 4.92
CA PRO A 470 20.73 -12.50 4.21
C PRO A 470 22.00 -12.51 5.08
N LEU A 471 22.26 -11.44 5.85
CA LEU A 471 23.45 -11.36 6.70
C LEU A 471 23.37 -12.34 7.88
N SER A 472 22.17 -12.60 8.40
CA SER A 472 21.95 -13.65 9.41
C SER A 472 22.36 -15.02 8.88
N TRP A 473 21.91 -15.38 7.68
CA TRP A 473 22.29 -16.66 7.08
C TRP A 473 23.75 -16.70 6.60
N LEU A 474 24.32 -15.57 6.20
CA LEU A 474 25.77 -15.47 5.93
C LEU A 474 26.58 -15.85 7.16
N TYR A 475 26.29 -15.23 8.31
CA TYR A 475 26.94 -15.60 9.57
C TYR A 475 26.64 -17.06 9.95
N TRP A 476 25.43 -17.56 9.70
CA TRP A 476 25.10 -18.96 9.98
C TRP A 476 26.01 -19.94 9.25
N ILE A 477 26.30 -19.66 7.97
CA ILE A 477 27.12 -20.52 7.12
C ILE A 477 28.62 -20.36 7.39
N THR A 478 29.11 -19.14 7.61
CA THR A 478 30.57 -18.92 7.74
C THR A 478 31.06 -19.04 9.18
N LYS A 479 30.23 -18.68 10.15
CA LYS A 479 30.62 -18.52 11.57
C LYS A 479 31.77 -17.53 11.79
N GLU A 480 31.98 -16.61 10.85
CA GLU A 480 33.02 -15.59 10.93
C GLU A 480 32.50 -14.35 11.66
N GLU A 481 33.27 -13.86 12.64
CA GLU A 481 32.90 -12.67 13.42
C GLU A 481 32.74 -11.41 12.55
N LYS A 482 33.46 -11.32 11.42
CA LYS A 482 33.27 -10.25 10.42
C LYS A 482 31.82 -10.21 9.92
N HIS A 483 31.24 -11.36 9.56
CA HIS A 483 29.88 -11.45 9.03
C HIS A 483 28.83 -11.24 10.13
N LYS A 484 29.14 -11.64 11.37
CA LYS A 484 28.33 -11.23 12.53
C LYS A 484 28.35 -9.69 12.68
N GLY A 485 29.53 -9.08 12.56
CA GLY A 485 29.68 -7.62 12.60
C GLY A 485 28.84 -6.89 11.56
N TYR A 486 28.77 -7.41 10.32
CA TYR A 486 27.91 -6.85 9.28
C TYR A 486 26.42 -6.85 9.67
N LEU A 487 25.92 -7.97 10.21
CA LEU A 487 24.52 -8.05 10.67
C LEU A 487 24.23 -6.98 11.73
N TYR A 488 25.08 -6.86 12.76
CA TYR A 488 24.85 -5.90 13.84
C TYR A 488 25.00 -4.47 13.35
N GLN A 489 25.95 -4.18 12.46
CA GLN A 489 26.10 -2.85 11.85
C GLN A 489 24.83 -2.39 11.13
N VAL A 490 24.27 -3.25 10.26
CA VAL A 490 23.03 -2.92 9.53
C VAL A 490 21.85 -2.71 10.48
N VAL A 491 21.75 -3.54 11.52
CA VAL A 491 20.67 -3.42 12.51
C VAL A 491 20.80 -2.12 13.32
N GLU A 492 22.01 -1.78 13.76
CA GLU A 492 22.31 -0.51 14.45
C GLU A 492 22.01 0.71 13.57
N ASP A 493 22.35 0.63 12.28
CA ASP A 493 22.04 1.69 11.32
C ASP A 493 20.52 1.82 11.10
N LEU A 494 19.78 0.70 11.01
CA LEU A 494 18.31 0.71 10.94
C LEU A 494 17.66 1.33 12.19
N GLN A 495 18.23 1.11 13.39
CA GLN A 495 17.69 1.68 14.64
C GLN A 495 17.65 3.22 14.62
N LYS A 496 18.44 3.89 13.76
CA LYS A 496 18.42 5.36 13.63
C LYS A 496 17.09 5.90 13.11
N TYR A 497 16.33 5.08 12.39
CA TYR A 497 15.05 5.43 11.79
C TYR A 497 13.84 4.89 12.56
N LYS A 498 14.08 4.33 13.75
CA LYS A 498 13.03 3.75 14.57
C LYS A 498 12.09 4.82 15.14
N HIS A 499 10.80 4.59 14.96
CA HIS A 499 9.74 5.38 15.55
C HIS A 499 9.29 4.80 16.91
N SER A 500 8.64 5.61 17.74
CA SER A 500 8.14 5.22 19.06
C SER A 500 7.11 4.07 19.02
N THR A 501 6.46 3.87 17.88
CA THR A 501 5.52 2.76 17.64
C THR A 501 6.20 1.40 17.44
N GLY A 502 7.53 1.37 17.27
CA GLY A 502 8.29 0.17 16.88
C GLY A 502 8.46 0.01 15.37
N ALA A 503 7.89 0.92 14.56
CA ALA A 503 8.11 0.98 13.12
C ALA A 503 9.46 1.65 12.77
N TYR A 504 9.83 1.61 11.50
CA TYR A 504 10.99 2.31 10.95
C TYR A 504 10.53 3.22 9.80
N ILE A 505 10.80 4.52 9.88
CA ILE A 505 10.35 5.47 8.86
C ILE A 505 11.19 5.36 7.58
N GLU A 506 10.57 5.66 6.44
CA GLU A 506 11.30 5.73 5.18
C GLU A 506 12.31 6.87 5.20
N TRP A 507 13.52 6.56 4.75
CA TRP A 507 14.63 7.51 4.68
C TRP A 507 15.54 7.14 3.52
N ASP A 508 16.07 8.14 2.82
CA ASP A 508 17.06 7.95 1.76
C ASP A 508 18.11 9.07 1.77
N SER A 509 19.28 8.79 2.36
CA SER A 509 20.35 9.77 2.44
C SER A 509 20.87 10.15 1.05
N GLY A 510 20.77 11.43 0.72
CA GLY A 510 21.19 11.95 -0.58
C GLY A 510 20.25 11.61 -1.73
N TYR A 511 19.07 11.04 -1.45
CA TYR A 511 18.03 10.73 -2.43
C TYR A 511 18.58 9.92 -3.62
N GLN A 512 19.35 8.87 -3.31
CA GLN A 512 20.08 8.05 -4.27
C GLN A 512 19.23 6.93 -4.88
N ALA A 513 18.06 6.64 -4.31
CA ALA A 513 17.18 5.59 -4.78
C ALA A 513 16.59 5.89 -6.16
N THR A 514 16.56 4.87 -7.01
CA THR A 514 16.09 4.97 -8.40
C THR A 514 14.62 5.40 -8.47
N ARG A 515 13.79 4.97 -7.52
CA ARG A 515 12.34 5.24 -7.44
C ARG A 515 11.97 6.50 -6.66
N ASN A 516 12.96 7.32 -6.31
CA ASN A 516 12.72 8.62 -5.66
C ASN A 516 12.58 9.78 -6.67
N GLY A 517 12.56 9.48 -7.97
CA GLY A 517 12.34 10.48 -9.02
C GLY A 517 10.89 10.98 -9.11
N ASP A 518 10.66 12.09 -9.83
CA ASP A 518 9.32 12.65 -10.09
C ASP A 518 8.62 11.98 -11.31
N ASN A 519 9.05 10.78 -11.73
CA ASN A 519 8.42 10.10 -12.85
C ASN A 519 7.18 9.32 -12.38
N ARG A 520 6.00 9.91 -12.61
CA ARG A 520 4.70 9.39 -12.14
C ARG A 520 4.07 8.32 -13.03
N ASP A 521 4.80 7.89 -14.05
CA ASP A 521 4.42 6.77 -14.92
C ASP A 521 5.23 5.50 -14.59
N GLU A 522 5.92 5.50 -13.44
CA GLU A 522 6.71 4.37 -12.94
C GLU A 522 6.40 4.06 -11.47
N GLU A 523 6.91 2.93 -11.00
CA GLU A 523 7.00 2.59 -9.57
C GLU A 523 7.72 3.70 -8.80
N SER A 524 7.30 3.99 -7.57
CA SER A 524 7.78 5.16 -6.82
C SER A 524 7.90 4.87 -5.32
N SER A 525 8.83 5.57 -4.68
CA SER A 525 8.91 5.64 -3.22
C SER A 525 7.69 6.36 -2.64
N LEU A 526 7.29 5.98 -1.42
CA LEU A 526 6.29 6.71 -0.63
C LEU A 526 6.87 7.98 0.01
N LEU A 527 8.20 8.08 0.07
CA LEU A 527 8.93 9.19 0.69
C LEU A 527 8.83 10.43 -0.19
N SER A 528 8.31 11.52 0.36
CA SER A 528 8.41 12.84 -0.28
C SER A 528 9.72 13.51 0.13
N GLU A 529 10.00 13.52 1.42
CA GLU A 529 11.25 14.02 1.98
C GLU A 529 11.65 13.28 3.26
N ASN A 530 12.95 13.24 3.53
CA ASN A 530 13.50 12.67 4.76
C ASN A 530 12.91 13.36 5.99
N GLY A 531 12.23 12.58 6.84
CA GLY A 531 11.53 13.08 8.02
C GLY A 531 10.01 12.95 7.94
N ASP A 532 9.46 12.59 6.78
CA ASP A 532 8.05 12.20 6.67
C ASP A 532 7.76 11.01 7.61
N PRO A 533 6.66 11.03 8.37
CA PRO A 533 6.29 9.94 9.29
C PRO A 533 5.65 8.75 8.54
N VAL A 534 6.15 8.41 7.34
CA VAL A 534 5.61 7.35 6.49
C VAL A 534 6.46 6.09 6.58
N VAL A 535 5.80 4.94 6.56
CA VAL A 535 6.45 3.63 6.44
C VAL A 535 5.95 2.88 5.21
N ASP A 536 6.78 1.98 4.69
CA ASP A 536 6.46 1.11 3.55
C ASP A 536 6.37 -0.37 4.00
N LEU A 537 5.16 -0.92 4.00
CA LEU A 537 4.82 -2.31 4.33
C LEU A 537 4.80 -3.24 3.11
N LEU A 538 5.19 -2.75 1.93
CA LEU A 538 5.41 -3.58 0.75
C LEU A 538 6.91 -3.84 0.55
N TYR A 539 7.71 -2.78 0.62
CA TYR A 539 9.11 -2.83 0.22
C TYR A 539 10.09 -2.91 1.37
N SER A 540 9.75 -2.40 2.55
CA SER A 540 10.68 -2.23 3.68
C SER A 540 10.34 -3.09 4.89
N LEU A 541 9.24 -2.83 5.60
CA LEU A 541 9.05 -3.34 6.97
C LEU A 541 8.48 -4.76 7.05
N ASN A 542 7.80 -5.22 6.00
CA ASN A 542 7.19 -6.54 5.91
C ASN A 542 8.16 -7.71 6.15
N TRP A 543 9.45 -7.53 5.80
CA TRP A 543 10.50 -8.54 5.98
C TRP A 543 10.97 -8.69 7.42
N LEU A 544 10.80 -7.65 8.24
CA LEU A 544 11.45 -7.53 9.54
C LEU A 544 10.98 -8.59 10.55
N PRO A 545 9.68 -8.93 10.67
CA PRO A 545 9.26 -9.98 11.59
C PRO A 545 9.98 -11.32 11.35
N MET A 546 10.06 -11.76 10.09
CA MET A 546 10.82 -12.98 9.78
C MET A 546 12.32 -12.78 9.97
N SER A 547 12.87 -11.67 9.50
CA SER A 547 14.32 -11.40 9.52
C SER A 547 14.89 -11.36 10.94
N PHE A 548 14.20 -10.71 11.88
CA PHE A 548 14.62 -10.67 13.28
C PHE A 548 14.55 -12.05 13.95
N MET A 549 13.52 -12.86 13.67
CA MET A 549 13.46 -14.22 14.19
C MET A 549 14.58 -15.11 13.63
N GLN A 550 14.90 -14.98 12.34
CA GLN A 550 16.02 -15.70 11.73
C GLN A 550 17.37 -15.25 12.32
N ALA A 551 17.56 -13.96 12.56
CA ALA A 551 18.72 -13.42 13.26
C ALA A 551 18.83 -14.00 14.69
N TYR A 552 17.71 -14.04 15.43
CA TYR A 552 17.65 -14.67 16.75
C TYR A 552 18.04 -16.15 16.70
N PHE A 553 17.48 -16.94 15.78
CA PHE A 553 17.78 -18.37 15.71
C PHE A 553 19.24 -18.67 15.42
N VAL A 554 19.88 -17.86 14.56
CA VAL A 554 21.28 -18.04 14.19
C VAL A 554 22.24 -17.57 15.29
N THR A 555 21.98 -16.40 15.87
CA THR A 555 22.89 -15.74 16.83
C THR A 555 22.64 -16.17 18.27
N LYS A 556 21.40 -16.57 18.57
CA LYS A 556 20.85 -16.82 19.91
C LYS A 556 20.85 -15.59 20.82
N ASP A 557 20.97 -14.40 20.24
CA ASP A 557 20.97 -13.14 20.98
C ASP A 557 19.53 -12.66 21.22
N PRO A 558 19.06 -12.59 22.48
CA PRO A 558 17.70 -12.13 22.79
C PRO A 558 17.41 -10.70 22.33
N TYR A 559 18.43 -9.90 21.99
CA TYR A 559 18.26 -8.59 21.35
C TYR A 559 17.29 -8.65 20.15
N PHE A 560 17.43 -9.66 19.29
CA PHE A 560 16.57 -9.82 18.12
C PHE A 560 15.14 -10.22 18.46
N VAL A 561 14.90 -10.83 19.63
CA VAL A 561 13.53 -11.09 20.12
C VAL A 561 12.87 -9.77 20.52
N THR A 562 13.60 -8.87 21.19
CA THR A 562 13.09 -7.53 21.53
C THR A 562 12.73 -6.74 20.27
N LEU A 563 13.59 -6.74 19.25
CA LEU A 563 13.28 -6.07 17.97
C LEU A 563 12.05 -6.67 17.29
N TRP A 564 11.88 -7.99 17.37
CA TRP A 564 10.70 -8.66 16.85
C TRP A 564 9.41 -8.30 17.61
N GLU A 565 9.46 -8.22 18.94
CA GLU A 565 8.31 -7.83 19.77
C GLU A 565 7.86 -6.40 19.46
N GLU A 566 8.81 -5.49 19.24
CA GLU A 566 8.55 -4.09 18.88
C GLU A 566 7.91 -3.97 17.49
N ILE A 567 8.49 -4.60 16.45
CA ILE A 567 7.89 -4.56 15.12
C ILE A 567 6.54 -5.30 15.08
N SER A 568 6.37 -6.37 15.86
CA SER A 568 5.09 -7.08 15.97
C SER A 568 4.01 -6.21 16.61
N SER A 569 4.38 -5.43 17.64
CA SER A 569 3.48 -4.44 18.25
C SER A 569 3.05 -3.39 17.24
N PHE A 570 3.95 -2.94 16.37
CA PHE A 570 3.59 -2.05 15.26
C PHE A 570 2.64 -2.72 14.26
N MET A 571 2.93 -3.94 13.79
CA MET A 571 2.08 -4.66 12.84
C MET A 571 0.66 -4.87 13.40
N ILE A 572 0.52 -5.19 14.69
CA ILE A 572 -0.79 -5.25 15.36
C ILE A 572 -1.48 -3.88 15.33
N SER A 573 -0.72 -2.82 15.57
CA SER A 573 -1.24 -1.45 15.71
C SER A 573 -1.74 -0.87 14.40
N CYS A 574 -1.17 -1.24 13.25
CA CYS A 574 -1.54 -0.72 11.93
C CYS A 574 -2.48 -1.65 11.14
N GLN A 575 -2.85 -2.82 11.68
CA GLN A 575 -3.76 -3.74 11.00
C GLN A 575 -5.17 -3.14 10.87
N ILE A 576 -5.80 -3.32 9.71
CA ILE A 576 -7.09 -2.69 9.37
C ILE A 576 -8.28 -3.39 10.05
N HIS A 577 -9.09 -2.61 10.77
CA HIS A 577 -10.39 -3.03 11.29
C HIS A 577 -11.53 -2.36 10.52
N SER A 578 -12.37 -3.16 9.85
CA SER A 578 -13.49 -2.65 9.04
C SER A 578 -14.64 -3.65 9.01
N GLU A 579 -15.85 -3.15 8.77
CA GLU A 579 -17.01 -4.00 8.43
C GLU A 579 -16.87 -4.60 7.01
N ASP A 580 -16.09 -3.96 6.14
CA ASP A 580 -15.73 -4.50 4.83
C ASP A 580 -14.71 -5.62 4.97
N LYS A 581 -15.22 -6.85 4.85
CA LYS A 581 -14.42 -8.07 4.97
C LYS A 581 -13.30 -8.17 3.93
N LYS A 582 -13.35 -7.41 2.83
CA LYS A 582 -12.28 -7.41 1.81
C LYS A 582 -11.02 -6.71 2.26
N ILE A 583 -11.09 -5.82 3.26
CA ILE A 583 -9.93 -5.12 3.82
C ILE A 583 -9.72 -5.42 5.31
N HIS A 584 -10.71 -5.99 5.99
CA HIS A 584 -10.57 -6.35 7.40
C HIS A 584 -9.46 -7.40 7.61
N GLY A 585 -8.54 -7.11 8.52
CA GLY A 585 -7.40 -7.97 8.83
C GLY A 585 -6.19 -7.74 7.93
N ALA A 586 -6.29 -6.84 6.95
CA ALA A 586 -5.20 -6.54 6.03
C ALA A 586 -4.24 -5.46 6.55
N TRP A 587 -3.07 -5.39 5.91
CA TRP A 587 -2.15 -4.26 5.97
C TRP A 587 -2.04 -3.66 4.57
N ALA A 588 -2.22 -2.34 4.46
CA ALA A 588 -1.96 -1.61 3.23
C ALA A 588 -0.48 -1.19 3.15
N ARG A 589 0.01 -0.87 1.95
CA ARG A 589 1.42 -0.50 1.73
C ARG A 589 1.87 0.66 2.60
N ALA A 590 1.19 1.81 2.54
CA ALA A 590 1.61 3.01 3.25
C ALA A 590 0.91 3.15 4.59
N PHE A 591 1.64 3.64 5.58
CA PHE A 591 1.06 3.99 6.87
C PHE A 591 1.76 5.21 7.46
N ASP A 592 0.99 6.22 7.87
CA ASP A 592 1.50 7.39 8.60
C ASP A 592 1.46 7.09 10.10
N VAL A 593 2.63 6.99 10.73
CA VAL A 593 2.76 6.55 12.14
C VAL A 593 2.40 7.63 13.15
N GLU A 594 2.25 8.88 12.74
CA GLU A 594 1.82 9.98 13.60
C GLU A 594 0.29 10.12 13.56
N LYS A 595 -0.31 9.92 12.38
CA LYS A 595 -1.78 9.93 12.21
C LYS A 595 -2.42 8.60 12.57
N MET A 596 -1.65 7.51 12.58
CA MET A 596 -2.14 6.15 12.76
C MET A 596 -3.22 5.76 11.75
N GLU A 597 -2.97 6.08 10.47
CA GLU A 597 -3.88 5.75 9.35
C GLU A 597 -3.10 5.39 8.08
N VAL A 598 -3.78 4.73 7.13
CA VAL A 598 -3.25 4.48 5.79
C VAL A 598 -3.18 5.81 5.04
N TYR A 599 -1.98 6.37 4.98
CA TYR A 599 -1.72 7.66 4.36
C TYR A 599 -0.26 7.73 3.88
N GLY A 600 -0.05 8.35 2.72
CA GLY A 600 1.25 8.46 2.08
C GLY A 600 1.12 9.07 0.69
N LEU A 601 2.26 9.28 0.05
CA LEU A 601 2.31 9.89 -1.27
C LEU A 601 1.75 8.95 -2.36
N SER A 602 0.63 9.32 -2.98
CA SER A 602 -0.04 8.51 -4.02
C SER A 602 0.52 8.71 -5.43
N LYS A 603 1.85 8.57 -5.61
CA LYS A 603 2.50 8.71 -6.94
C LYS A 603 2.68 7.40 -7.69
N ASP A 604 2.81 6.30 -6.97
CA ASP A 604 3.12 5.00 -7.56
C ASP A 604 2.04 4.58 -8.56
N LEU A 605 2.44 4.11 -9.74
CA LEU A 605 1.53 3.67 -10.80
C LEU A 605 0.79 2.36 -10.46
N GLY A 606 1.46 1.41 -9.79
CA GLY A 606 0.95 0.08 -9.53
C GLY A 606 0.48 -0.12 -8.10
N TRP A 607 1.34 0.23 -7.15
CA TRP A 607 1.21 -0.14 -5.74
C TRP A 607 1.23 1.08 -4.82
N GLY A 608 0.36 2.07 -5.01
CA GLY A 608 0.26 3.22 -4.11
C GLY A 608 -0.18 2.89 -2.66
N PRO A 609 -0.49 3.91 -1.84
CA PRO A 609 -0.73 3.79 -0.40
C PRO A 609 -1.69 2.67 0.02
N TRP A 610 -2.77 2.48 -0.74
CA TRP A 610 -3.85 1.53 -0.43
C TRP A 610 -3.68 0.15 -1.04
N ALA A 611 -2.57 -0.11 -1.75
CA ALA A 611 -2.29 -1.44 -2.26
C ALA A 611 -2.14 -2.44 -1.12
N ILE A 612 -2.73 -3.63 -1.29
CA ILE A 612 -2.62 -4.74 -0.33
C ILE A 612 -2.21 -5.96 -1.15
N GLU A 613 -0.93 -6.33 -1.07
CA GLU A 613 -0.42 -7.51 -1.76
C GLU A 613 -0.60 -8.78 -0.92
N SER A 614 -1.09 -9.84 -1.57
CA SER A 614 -1.33 -11.15 -0.98
C SER A 614 -0.04 -11.82 -0.50
N GLY A 615 1.07 -11.63 -1.21
CA GLY A 615 2.39 -12.14 -0.85
C GLY A 615 3.20 -11.13 -0.04
N TRP A 616 3.84 -10.19 -0.75
CA TRP A 616 4.81 -9.23 -0.22
C TRP A 616 4.35 -8.60 1.11
N THR A 617 3.09 -8.20 1.23
CA THR A 617 2.58 -7.65 2.49
C THR A 617 1.96 -8.73 3.37
N MET A 618 0.86 -9.33 2.93
CA MET A 618 0.04 -10.20 3.78
C MET A 618 0.76 -11.51 4.16
N GLY A 619 1.43 -12.16 3.20
CA GLY A 619 2.08 -13.45 3.40
C GLY A 619 3.31 -13.35 4.30
N GLU A 620 4.18 -12.39 4.00
CA GLU A 620 5.43 -12.16 4.74
C GLU A 620 5.19 -11.74 6.20
N ILE A 621 4.32 -10.75 6.42
CA ILE A 621 3.99 -10.29 7.79
C ILE A 621 3.38 -11.45 8.58
N THR A 622 2.40 -12.16 8.01
CA THR A 622 1.73 -13.28 8.69
C THR A 622 2.71 -14.40 9.04
N ALA A 623 3.58 -14.79 8.10
CA ALA A 623 4.58 -15.81 8.32
C ALA A 623 5.59 -15.41 9.41
N GLY A 624 6.11 -14.18 9.37
CA GLY A 624 7.09 -13.70 10.34
C GLY A 624 6.52 -13.50 11.75
N LEU A 625 5.26 -13.08 11.88
CA LEU A 625 4.56 -13.06 13.17
C LEU A 625 4.36 -14.49 13.71
N THR A 626 3.91 -15.41 12.86
CA THR A 626 3.72 -16.81 13.26
C THR A 626 5.04 -17.48 13.68
N MET A 627 6.14 -17.14 13.00
CA MET A 627 7.46 -17.66 13.30
C MET A 627 7.93 -17.31 14.71
N GLY A 628 7.64 -16.10 15.19
CA GLY A 628 8.00 -15.70 16.55
C GLY A 628 7.16 -16.35 17.64
N LEU A 629 5.88 -16.65 17.37
CA LEU A 629 5.07 -17.52 18.25
C LEU A 629 5.65 -18.94 18.34
N LEU A 630 6.26 -19.42 17.25
CA LEU A 630 6.88 -20.74 17.17
C LEU A 630 8.38 -20.75 17.55
N LYS A 631 8.91 -19.67 18.13
CA LYS A 631 10.37 -19.49 18.34
C LYS A 631 11.04 -20.67 19.04
N GLU A 632 10.39 -21.24 20.05
CA GLU A 632 10.92 -22.36 20.83
C GLU A 632 10.96 -23.68 20.02
N GLU A 633 9.96 -23.91 19.17
CA GLU A 633 9.91 -25.08 18.28
C GLU A 633 10.96 -24.97 17.17
N LEU A 634 11.01 -23.82 16.50
CA LEU A 634 11.86 -23.61 15.34
C LEU A 634 13.35 -23.48 15.69
N GLN A 635 13.69 -22.88 16.84
CA GLN A 635 15.09 -22.74 17.27
C GLN A 635 15.82 -24.10 17.35
N LYS A 636 15.11 -25.19 17.64
CA LYS A 636 15.67 -26.56 17.73
C LYS A 636 16.35 -27.01 16.43
N HIS A 637 15.96 -26.46 15.28
CA HIS A 637 16.54 -26.78 13.99
C HIS A 637 17.91 -26.11 13.77
N TYR A 638 18.17 -24.99 14.44
CA TYR A 638 19.42 -24.23 14.32
C TYR A 638 20.49 -24.63 15.34
N LEU A 639 20.13 -25.50 16.29
CA LEU A 639 21.05 -26.10 17.26
C LEU A 639 21.82 -27.31 16.70
N LYS A 640 21.39 -27.84 15.55
CA LYS A 640 21.99 -28.96 14.83
C LYS A 640 22.99 -28.45 13.80
#